data_AF-A0A1S2Z8X8-F1
#
_entry.id   AF-A0A1S2Z8X8-F1
#
_cell.length_a   1.000
_cell.length_b   1.000
_cell.length_c   1.000
_cell.angle_alpha   90.00
_cell.angle_beta   90.00
_cell.angle_gamma   90.00
#
_symmetry.space_group_name_H-M   'P 1'
#
loop_
_entity.id
_entity.type
_entity.pdbx_description
1 polymer ?
#
loop_
_entity_poly.entity_id
_entity_poly.type
_entity_poly.pdbx_seq_one_letter_code
_entity_poly.pdbx_strand_id
1 'polypeptide(L)'
;EVLLFLSKIRHLSVREDNEDPKKNTVTAVSISSEINFVNRKNMNAESYTIHLSARKNSKKEKQCSYYMWKQKFPIKSENVVERRMDVEECVVTLAFPHQERLLKNKKSSPGVYAFLPTKMITNLPFIIQADFVLASSRETILLDDKWNQGILEYVPSAFIDGFKTLITGLDDDPISSLPSMFRFLPVYSSTFEIFNHVREKIKEKLSEEKIVPIETFTEQKHFYKPCDVSRLLPKFWNILTMAQQKGVHLLDLNSHDERKILSSSFDKRKYDSILKFLGVEMVNVDWYAKCIQSSNLVERVSDDIYLELLLFVARNWPSILKSHESAFINIPLLKYVASDGIPSFFTVDECRQNNAGAKRVVLADLKETSHSSWLINWNKAIGSATNQFFMPESTHQAISKLPSSSNKTLLDWLAKDVYVRTLNVNSFANDLCNSIDKNSKLAIAYAHFLYHSLSNGYLSSREVDDLCRSMPLVDKYGRIIKTRKEVFLPANVSKWADLIVSNPWINGHYVELTKMYLNEYSYAGQYTDPGKLIEFLKTHVGASDIPDISPPNAGFPSADTPLTKDNAFLLLDWIRNLKHKGVNLPDRFLKCIKEGSWLKVTCNEYMPPSKSFLIGSQLGNILQSGSVLVDIPLIDESFYGDRLNEYKEELKTVGVMFCCEEACGFIGKKLMSRATS
;
A
#
# COMPACT_ATOMS: atom_id res chain seq x y z
N GLU A 1 15.03 -2.81 58.62
CA GLU A 1 14.81 -4.21 58.22
C GLU A 1 14.89 -5.19 59.38
N VAL A 2 15.78 -5.06 60.37
CA VAL A 2 15.79 -5.95 61.57
C VAL A 2 14.42 -6.03 62.26
N LEU A 3 13.68 -4.92 62.34
CA LEU A 3 12.34 -4.87 62.93
C LEU A 3 11.30 -5.77 62.23
N LEU A 4 11.52 -6.22 60.99
CA LEU A 4 10.55 -7.03 60.23
C LEU A 4 10.22 -8.36 60.91
N PHE A 5 11.19 -8.92 61.66
CA PHE A 5 11.09 -10.25 62.24
C PHE A 5 11.07 -10.24 63.77
N LEU A 6 11.00 -9.06 64.40
CA LEU A 6 10.94 -8.91 65.85
C LEU A 6 9.50 -8.64 66.29
N SER A 7 8.93 -9.55 67.06
CA SER A 7 7.52 -9.47 67.48
C SER A 7 7.24 -8.40 68.55
N LYS A 8 8.23 -8.09 69.41
CA LYS A 8 8.05 -7.19 70.56
C LYS A 8 8.62 -5.78 70.36
N ILE A 9 9.50 -5.58 69.36
CA ILE A 9 10.21 -4.31 69.15
C ILE A 9 9.62 -3.62 67.92
N ARG A 10 8.93 -2.49 68.12
CA ARG A 10 8.33 -1.70 67.02
C ARG A 10 9.11 -0.44 66.65
N HIS A 11 10.05 -0.02 67.52
CA HIS A 11 10.88 1.16 67.31
C HIS A 11 12.30 0.88 67.80
N LEU A 12 13.29 1.28 67.00
CA LEU A 12 14.71 1.19 67.33
C LEU A 12 15.38 2.50 66.95
N SER A 13 16.04 3.14 67.90
CA SER A 13 16.87 4.32 67.65
C SER A 13 18.32 4.04 68.04
N VAL A 14 19.24 4.47 67.19
CA VAL A 14 20.69 4.40 67.41
C VAL A 14 21.21 5.82 67.37
N ARG A 15 21.81 6.25 68.48
CA ARG A 15 22.53 7.52 68.59
C ARG A 15 24.02 7.22 68.47
N GLU A 16 24.66 7.87 67.52
CA GLU A 16 26.11 7.88 67.36
C GLU A 16 26.63 9.17 68.00
N ASP A 17 27.32 9.02 69.14
CA ASP A 17 27.94 10.14 69.85
C ASP A 17 29.38 10.31 69.32
N ASN A 18 29.64 11.49 68.77
CA ASN A 18 30.95 11.91 68.25
C ASN A 18 31.58 12.94 69.21
N GLU A 19 32.91 13.04 69.22
CA GLU A 19 33.62 14.07 70.00
C GLU A 19 33.19 15.51 69.66
N ASP A 20 32.69 15.73 68.44
CA ASP A 20 32.01 16.96 68.03
C ASP A 20 30.48 16.75 68.12
N PRO A 21 29.78 17.41 69.08
CA PRO A 21 28.34 17.28 69.26
C PRO A 21 27.52 17.65 68.02
N LYS A 22 28.07 18.47 67.11
CA LYS A 22 27.41 18.84 65.83
C LYS A 22 27.39 17.68 64.82
N LYS A 23 28.20 16.64 65.03
CA LYS A 23 28.26 15.43 64.19
C LYS A 23 27.46 14.27 64.76
N ASN A 24 26.81 14.44 65.91
CA ASN A 24 25.95 13.39 66.46
C ASN A 24 24.85 13.05 65.45
N THR A 25 24.71 11.76 65.14
CA THR A 25 23.63 11.29 64.26
C THR A 25 22.68 10.39 65.01
N VAL A 26 21.39 10.69 64.92
CA VAL A 26 20.34 9.80 65.41
C VAL A 26 19.69 9.17 64.19
N THR A 27 19.81 7.85 64.09
CA THR A 27 19.10 7.05 63.11
C THR A 27 18.02 6.27 63.83
N ALA A 28 16.76 6.56 63.52
CA ALA A 28 15.61 5.84 64.06
C ALA A 28 14.92 5.05 62.96
N VAL A 29 14.49 3.84 63.27
CA VAL A 29 13.66 3.00 62.40
C VAL A 29 12.44 2.57 63.22
N SER A 30 11.26 2.66 62.63
CA SER A 30 10.00 2.25 63.23
C SER A 30 9.15 1.47 62.25
N ILE A 31 8.29 0.61 62.79
CA ILE A 31 7.13 0.10 62.08
C ILE A 31 6.05 1.19 62.14
N SER A 32 5.75 1.82 61.01
CA SER A 32 4.75 2.89 60.95
C SER A 32 3.32 2.33 60.90
N SER A 33 3.13 1.17 60.26
CA SER A 33 1.85 0.47 60.22
C SER A 33 2.04 -0.99 59.80
N GLU A 34 1.05 -1.82 60.14
CA GLU A 34 0.94 -3.22 59.77
C GLU A 34 -0.51 -3.45 59.32
N ILE A 35 -0.69 -3.87 58.07
CA ILE A 35 -2.00 -3.94 57.41
C ILE A 35 -2.17 -5.26 56.64
N ASN A 36 -3.39 -5.52 56.16
CA ASN A 36 -3.73 -6.63 55.26
C ASN A 36 -3.34 -8.01 55.82
N PHE A 37 -3.53 -8.21 57.13
CA PHE A 37 -3.30 -9.50 57.76
C PHE A 37 -4.33 -10.53 57.29
N VAL A 38 -3.86 -11.65 56.73
CA VAL A 38 -4.70 -12.75 56.27
C VAL A 38 -4.08 -14.07 56.71
N ASN A 39 -4.87 -14.90 57.40
CA ASN A 39 -4.50 -16.26 57.79
C ASN A 39 -5.14 -17.28 56.83
N ARG A 40 -4.33 -18.13 56.22
CA ARG A 40 -4.73 -19.17 55.26
C ARG A 40 -4.48 -20.55 55.85
N LYS A 41 -5.51 -21.08 56.52
CA LYS A 41 -5.47 -22.39 57.17
C LYS A 41 -5.10 -23.53 56.21
N ASN A 42 -5.59 -23.49 54.96
CA ASN A 42 -5.34 -24.55 53.98
C ASN A 42 -3.86 -24.71 53.61
N MET A 43 -3.04 -23.68 53.84
CA MET A 43 -1.62 -23.65 53.49
C MET A 43 -0.71 -23.55 54.72
N ASN A 44 -1.30 -23.54 55.93
CA ASN A 44 -0.62 -23.20 57.18
C ASN A 44 0.25 -21.93 57.06
N ALA A 45 -0.32 -20.89 56.43
CA ALA A 45 0.40 -19.66 56.09
C ALA A 45 -0.33 -18.38 56.54
N GLU A 46 0.44 -17.35 56.85
CA GLU A 46 -0.01 -16.01 57.23
C GLU A 46 0.65 -15.00 56.28
N SER A 47 -0.11 -14.00 55.81
CA SER A 47 0.43 -12.88 55.03
C SER A 47 0.03 -11.54 55.62
N TYR A 48 0.90 -10.54 55.56
CA TYR A 48 0.64 -9.19 56.04
C TYR A 48 1.64 -8.20 55.42
N THR A 49 1.32 -6.91 55.43
CA THR A 49 2.22 -5.87 54.92
C THR A 49 2.71 -5.00 56.06
N ILE A 50 4.04 -4.89 56.21
CA ILE A 50 4.69 -3.99 57.17
C ILE A 50 5.20 -2.75 56.44
N HIS A 51 4.86 -1.57 56.94
CA HIS A 51 5.48 -0.32 56.54
C HIS A 51 6.59 0.04 57.52
N LEU A 52 7.83 0.08 57.02
CA LEU A 52 8.98 0.57 57.78
C LEU A 52 9.25 2.02 57.43
N SER A 53 9.48 2.84 58.45
CA SER A 53 9.97 4.20 58.30
C SER A 53 11.36 4.34 58.91
N ALA A 54 12.24 5.07 58.24
CA ALA A 54 13.59 5.37 58.69
C ALA A 54 13.84 6.88 58.64
N ARG A 55 14.28 7.43 59.77
CA ARG A 55 14.62 8.84 59.95
C ARG A 55 16.09 8.98 60.33
N LYS A 56 16.80 9.87 59.65
CA LYS A 56 18.19 10.24 59.99
C LYS A 56 18.24 11.75 60.19
N ASN A 57 18.41 12.20 61.44
CA ASN A 57 18.35 13.62 61.84
C ASN A 57 17.03 14.29 61.38
N SER A 58 17.01 15.63 61.26
CA SER A 58 15.86 16.44 60.80
C SER A 58 15.51 16.28 59.30
N LYS A 59 16.06 15.28 58.60
CA LYS A 59 15.81 15.06 57.16
C LYS A 59 14.52 14.28 56.91
N LYS A 60 14.00 14.38 55.67
CA LYS A 60 12.79 13.68 55.20
C LYS A 60 12.83 12.19 55.54
N GLU A 61 11.72 11.71 56.08
CA GLU A 61 11.48 10.31 56.42
C GLU A 61 11.47 9.45 55.14
N LYS A 62 12.24 8.36 55.12
CA LYS A 62 12.17 7.37 54.05
C LYS A 62 11.29 6.22 54.51
N GLN A 63 10.33 5.82 53.69
CA GLN A 63 9.46 4.68 53.96
C GLN A 63 9.69 3.56 52.94
N CYS A 64 9.48 2.32 53.37
CA CYS A 64 9.52 1.14 52.51
C CYS A 64 8.55 0.09 53.06
N SER A 65 7.72 -0.46 52.19
CA SER A 65 6.74 -1.48 52.52
C SER A 65 7.26 -2.87 52.20
N TYR A 66 6.99 -3.84 53.07
CA TYR A 66 7.38 -5.24 52.93
C TYR A 66 6.13 -6.10 52.99
N TYR A 67 5.87 -6.85 51.91
CA TYR A 67 4.90 -7.93 51.95
C TYR A 67 5.55 -9.14 52.62
N MET A 68 4.96 -9.61 53.71
CA MET A 68 5.45 -10.68 54.54
C MET A 68 4.64 -11.94 54.24
N TRP A 69 5.33 -13.04 54.01
CA TRP A 69 4.74 -14.37 53.85
C TRP A 69 5.37 -15.32 54.86
N LYS A 70 4.59 -15.86 55.77
CA LYS A 70 5.05 -16.77 56.82
C LYS A 70 4.34 -18.09 56.68
N GLN A 71 5.08 -19.18 56.49
CA GLN A 71 4.51 -20.49 56.24
C GLN A 71 5.17 -21.57 57.08
N LYS A 72 4.36 -22.48 57.59
CA LYS A 72 4.79 -23.62 58.40
C LYS A 72 4.90 -24.87 57.56
N PHE A 73 5.97 -25.64 57.77
CA PHE A 73 6.24 -26.90 57.09
C PHE A 73 6.56 -28.00 58.11
N PRO A 74 6.07 -29.23 57.91
CA PRO A 74 6.49 -30.36 58.74
C PRO A 74 7.96 -30.69 58.46
N ILE A 75 8.72 -31.04 59.48
CA ILE A 75 10.14 -31.39 59.32
C ILE A 75 10.26 -32.83 58.76
N LYS A 76 11.06 -32.99 57.70
CA LYS A 76 11.39 -34.32 57.16
C LYS A 76 12.28 -35.07 58.14
N SER A 77 12.04 -36.37 58.31
CA SER A 77 12.81 -37.26 59.18
C SER A 77 14.32 -37.23 58.91
N GLU A 78 14.72 -37.09 57.65
CA GLU A 78 16.13 -37.00 57.21
C GLU A 78 16.85 -35.71 57.64
N ASN A 79 16.11 -34.67 58.03
CA ASN A 79 16.64 -33.35 58.41
C ASN A 79 16.58 -33.09 59.93
N VAL A 80 16.12 -34.06 60.73
CA VAL A 80 16.10 -33.97 62.19
C VAL A 80 17.53 -34.00 62.72
N VAL A 81 17.84 -33.11 63.65
CA VAL A 81 19.15 -33.01 64.32
C VAL A 81 18.99 -33.09 65.83
N GLU A 82 19.97 -33.66 66.54
CA GLU A 82 19.88 -33.93 67.99
C GLU A 82 19.47 -32.71 68.82
N ARG A 83 19.95 -31.51 68.44
CA ARG A 83 19.63 -30.26 69.15
C ARG A 83 18.20 -29.76 68.97
N ARG A 84 17.42 -30.40 68.10
CA ARG A 84 16.05 -29.99 67.71
C ARG A 84 15.10 -31.18 67.56
N MET A 85 15.29 -32.26 68.32
CA MET A 85 14.43 -33.44 68.23
C MET A 85 12.96 -33.17 68.57
N ASP A 86 12.69 -32.18 69.43
CA ASP A 86 11.33 -31.80 69.85
C ASP A 86 10.64 -30.83 68.88
N VAL A 87 11.29 -30.44 67.78
CA VAL A 87 10.72 -29.50 66.81
C VAL A 87 10.09 -30.29 65.66
N GLU A 88 8.76 -30.23 65.59
CA GLU A 88 7.97 -30.94 64.55
C GLU A 88 7.70 -30.06 63.31
N GLU A 89 7.62 -28.74 63.50
CA GLU A 89 7.32 -27.77 62.43
C GLU A 89 8.45 -26.74 62.28
N CYS A 90 8.80 -26.43 61.03
CA CYS A 90 9.68 -25.32 60.68
C CYS A 90 8.87 -24.14 60.12
N VAL A 91 9.22 -22.92 60.53
CA VAL A 91 8.60 -21.69 60.01
C VAL A 91 9.57 -20.98 59.07
N VAL A 92 9.16 -20.80 57.81
CA VAL A 92 9.86 -19.98 56.83
C VAL A 92 9.09 -18.68 56.63
N THR A 93 9.75 -17.56 56.87
CA THR A 93 9.20 -16.22 56.62
C THR A 93 9.96 -15.54 55.49
N LEU A 94 9.25 -15.12 54.46
CA LEU A 94 9.77 -14.36 53.32
C LEU A 94 9.30 -12.90 53.40
N ALA A 95 10.19 -11.95 53.15
CA ALA A 95 9.85 -10.53 53.08
C ALA A 95 10.18 -9.94 51.71
N PHE A 96 9.15 -9.40 51.04
CA PHE A 96 9.20 -8.86 49.68
C PHE A 96 9.11 -7.32 49.69
N PRO A 97 10.19 -6.59 49.39
CA PRO A 97 10.23 -5.12 49.46
C PRO A 97 9.56 -4.44 48.26
N HIS A 98 8.42 -3.77 48.45
CA HIS A 98 7.69 -3.08 47.36
C HIS A 98 8.41 -1.83 46.81
N GLN A 99 9.33 -1.23 47.57
CA GLN A 99 10.03 0.00 47.21
C GLN A 99 11.56 -0.18 47.36
N GLU A 100 12.35 0.84 46.98
CA GLU A 100 13.80 0.81 47.26
C GLU A 100 14.05 0.56 48.76
N ARG A 101 14.83 -0.48 49.07
CA ARG A 101 15.18 -0.86 50.43
C ARG A 101 15.81 0.33 51.18
N LEU A 102 15.47 0.45 52.46
CA LEU A 102 15.93 1.55 53.33
C LEU A 102 17.40 1.35 53.73
N LEU A 103 18.34 1.66 52.82
CA LEU A 103 19.77 1.39 53.02
C LEU A 103 20.63 2.67 52.93
N LYS A 104 21.70 2.70 53.74
CA LYS A 104 22.80 3.69 53.66
C LYS A 104 23.74 3.41 52.48
N ASN A 105 23.90 2.15 52.07
CA ASN A 105 24.74 1.71 50.93
C ASN A 105 23.94 0.81 49.98
N LYS A 106 23.76 1.22 48.72
CA LYS A 106 22.92 0.55 47.71
C LYS A 106 23.42 -0.84 47.24
N LYS A 107 24.54 -1.36 47.75
CA LYS A 107 25.25 -2.51 47.15
C LYS A 107 25.17 -3.84 47.93
N SER A 108 24.72 -3.86 49.18
CA SER A 108 24.75 -5.09 49.97
C SER A 108 23.74 -5.05 51.11
N SER A 109 22.70 -5.86 51.00
CA SER A 109 21.75 -6.08 52.08
C SER A 109 21.68 -7.55 52.41
N PRO A 110 21.68 -7.92 53.70
CA PRO A 110 21.61 -9.32 54.07
C PRO A 110 20.29 -9.91 53.57
N GLY A 111 20.40 -11.05 52.90
CA GLY A 111 19.28 -11.80 52.36
C GLY A 111 18.76 -12.87 53.31
N VAL A 112 19.52 -13.21 54.36
CA VAL A 112 19.22 -14.30 55.29
C VAL A 112 19.25 -13.81 56.73
N TYR A 113 18.21 -14.17 57.48
CA TYR A 113 17.99 -13.81 58.87
C TYR A 113 17.75 -15.08 59.68
N ALA A 114 18.35 -15.13 60.86
CA ALA A 114 18.08 -16.14 61.89
C ALA A 114 17.71 -15.37 63.17
N PHE A 115 16.47 -14.86 63.19
CA PHE A 115 15.96 -13.79 64.08
C PHE A 115 16.67 -12.43 63.87
N LEU A 116 17.99 -12.42 63.83
CA LEU A 116 18.85 -11.27 63.52
C LEU A 116 19.46 -11.41 62.11
N PRO A 117 19.84 -10.29 61.47
CA PRO A 117 20.49 -10.32 60.16
C PRO A 117 21.84 -11.03 60.21
N THR A 118 22.12 -11.84 59.20
CA THR A 118 23.48 -12.35 58.91
C THR A 118 24.26 -11.32 58.07
N LYS A 119 25.49 -11.63 57.64
CA LYS A 119 26.23 -10.86 56.61
C LYS A 119 26.09 -11.45 55.21
N MET A 120 25.24 -12.47 55.02
CA MET A 120 25.09 -13.15 53.73
C MET A 120 24.33 -12.31 52.71
N ILE A 121 24.99 -11.98 51.61
CA ILE A 121 24.40 -11.29 50.46
C ILE A 121 24.07 -12.37 49.41
N THR A 122 22.80 -12.71 49.26
CA THR A 122 22.38 -13.86 48.43
C THR A 122 22.00 -13.49 47.00
N ASN A 123 21.88 -12.20 46.66
CA ASN A 123 21.27 -11.69 45.42
C ASN A 123 19.79 -12.06 45.22
N LEU A 124 19.16 -12.74 46.17
CA LEU A 124 17.71 -12.91 46.17
C LEU A 124 17.05 -11.55 46.42
N PRO A 125 16.00 -11.19 45.66
CA PRO A 125 15.32 -9.89 45.78
C PRO A 125 14.35 -9.83 46.98
N PHE A 126 14.30 -10.89 47.79
CA PHE A 126 13.51 -11.02 49.01
C PHE A 126 14.41 -11.50 50.16
N ILE A 127 13.94 -11.30 51.38
CA ILE A 127 14.65 -11.72 52.60
C ILE A 127 14.06 -13.04 53.08
N ILE A 128 14.92 -13.98 53.49
CA ILE A 128 14.53 -15.25 54.10
C ILE A 128 14.83 -15.17 55.60
N GLN A 129 13.83 -15.44 56.43
CA GLN A 129 14.00 -15.68 57.85
C GLN A 129 13.50 -17.08 58.20
N ALA A 130 14.32 -17.82 58.94
CA ALA A 130 13.96 -19.11 59.52
C ALA A 130 14.85 -19.41 60.73
N ASP A 131 14.65 -20.55 61.38
CA ASP A 131 15.50 -21.03 62.48
C ASP A 131 16.80 -21.67 61.95
N PHE A 132 17.64 -20.89 61.27
CA PHE A 132 18.91 -21.37 60.72
C PHE A 132 19.99 -21.57 61.80
N VAL A 133 20.78 -22.64 61.68
CA VAL A 133 22.02 -22.83 62.44
C VAL A 133 23.10 -21.91 61.88
N LEU A 134 23.68 -21.08 62.73
CA LEU A 134 24.72 -20.13 62.37
C LEU A 134 26.12 -20.71 62.59
N ALA A 135 27.09 -20.29 61.77
CA ALA A 135 28.50 -20.49 62.06
C ALA A 135 28.89 -19.74 63.36
N SER A 136 30.02 -20.10 63.97
CA SER A 136 30.50 -19.48 65.22
C SER A 136 30.66 -17.96 65.11
N SER A 137 31.01 -17.43 63.94
CA SER A 137 31.08 -15.98 63.67
C SER A 137 29.70 -15.30 63.68
N ARG A 138 28.63 -16.06 63.52
CA ARG A 138 27.23 -15.63 63.30
C ARG A 138 27.02 -14.79 62.04
N GLU A 139 28.03 -14.69 61.19
CA GLU A 139 27.99 -13.92 59.95
C GLU A 139 27.35 -14.71 58.80
N THR A 140 27.38 -16.04 58.87
CA THR A 140 26.84 -16.96 57.86
C THR A 140 26.06 -18.10 58.51
N ILE A 141 25.18 -18.73 57.74
CA ILE A 141 24.56 -20.01 58.10
C ILE A 141 25.53 -21.16 57.77
N LEU A 142 25.43 -22.29 58.47
CA LEU A 142 26.15 -23.50 58.11
C LEU A 142 25.50 -24.14 56.87
N LEU A 143 26.16 -24.08 55.71
CA LEU A 143 25.56 -24.53 54.43
C LEU A 143 25.51 -26.06 54.30
N ASP A 144 26.43 -26.76 54.97
CA ASP A 144 26.52 -28.23 54.95
C ASP A 144 25.66 -28.90 56.03
N ASP A 145 25.00 -28.10 56.87
CA ASP A 145 24.14 -28.59 57.94
C ASP A 145 22.80 -29.10 57.39
N LYS A 146 22.45 -30.35 57.72
CA LYS A 146 21.23 -31.02 57.23
C LYS A 146 19.96 -30.25 57.59
N TRP A 147 19.91 -29.64 58.76
CA TRP A 147 18.76 -28.85 59.17
C TRP A 147 18.59 -27.62 58.27
N ASN A 148 19.66 -26.84 58.06
CA ASN A 148 19.63 -25.68 57.16
C ASN A 148 19.29 -26.05 55.72
N GLN A 149 19.82 -27.16 55.21
CA GLN A 149 19.46 -27.69 53.90
C GLN A 149 17.96 -28.01 53.83
N GLY A 150 17.42 -28.67 54.85
CA GLY A 150 15.99 -28.95 54.97
C GLY A 150 15.13 -27.68 54.97
N ILE A 151 15.56 -26.60 55.65
CA ILE A 151 14.84 -25.31 55.60
C ILE A 151 14.87 -24.73 54.19
N LEU A 152 16.03 -24.70 53.54
CA LEU A 152 16.20 -24.12 52.21
C LEU A 152 15.38 -24.86 51.15
N GLU A 153 15.13 -26.16 51.34
CA GLU A 153 14.24 -26.96 50.50
C GLU A 153 12.76 -26.51 50.56
N TYR A 154 12.32 -25.87 51.65
CA TYR A 154 10.97 -25.31 51.76
C TYR A 154 10.84 -23.90 51.15
N VAL A 155 11.95 -23.17 51.01
CA VAL A 155 11.94 -21.79 50.50
C VAL A 155 11.30 -21.69 49.10
N PRO A 156 11.56 -22.58 48.13
CA PRO A 156 10.88 -22.53 46.84
C PRO A 156 9.36 -22.63 46.97
N SER A 157 8.84 -23.58 47.75
CA SER A 157 7.38 -23.73 47.92
C SER A 157 6.78 -22.50 48.63
N ALA A 158 7.43 -22.01 49.70
CA ALA A 158 7.00 -20.80 50.39
C ALA A 158 6.99 -19.57 49.47
N PHE A 159 7.97 -19.47 48.58
CA PHE A 159 8.07 -18.40 47.60
C PHE A 159 6.90 -18.44 46.62
N ILE A 160 6.61 -19.60 46.03
CA ILE A 160 5.53 -19.76 45.04
C ILE A 160 4.19 -19.40 45.66
N ASP A 161 3.90 -19.94 46.83
CA ASP A 161 2.66 -19.73 47.56
C ASP A 161 2.45 -18.25 47.91
N GLY A 162 3.49 -17.61 48.45
CA GLY A 162 3.46 -16.19 48.78
C GLY A 162 3.39 -15.28 47.55
N PHE A 163 4.14 -15.60 46.50
CA PHE A 163 4.19 -14.82 45.27
C PHE A 163 2.87 -14.92 44.48
N LYS A 164 2.30 -16.11 44.37
CA LYS A 164 1.00 -16.33 43.73
C LYS A 164 -0.08 -15.56 44.47
N THR A 165 -0.11 -15.66 45.80
CA THR A 165 -1.04 -14.89 46.63
C THR A 165 -0.86 -13.38 46.44
N LEU A 166 0.37 -12.90 46.33
CA LEU A 166 0.65 -11.49 46.10
C LEU A 166 0.14 -11.01 44.73
N ILE A 167 0.25 -11.84 43.70
CA ILE A 167 -0.25 -11.49 42.35
C ILE A 167 -1.78 -11.57 42.28
N THR A 168 -2.39 -12.60 42.88
CA THR A 168 -3.84 -12.85 42.77
C THR A 168 -4.65 -12.07 43.80
N GLY A 169 -4.08 -11.72 44.95
CA GLY A 169 -4.78 -11.02 46.03
C GLY A 169 -5.02 -9.52 45.80
N LEU A 170 -4.75 -9.04 44.60
CA LEU A 170 -4.86 -7.64 44.18
C LEU A 170 -6.10 -7.42 43.31
N ASP A 171 -7.25 -8.00 43.65
CA ASP A 171 -8.43 -8.04 42.77
C ASP A 171 -8.86 -6.65 42.28
N ASP A 172 -8.75 -5.61 43.12
CA ASP A 172 -9.13 -4.23 42.79
C ASP A 172 -8.06 -3.41 42.03
N ASP A 173 -6.80 -3.85 41.98
CA ASP A 173 -5.72 -3.07 41.35
C ASP A 173 -5.68 -3.26 39.82
N PRO A 174 -5.33 -2.23 39.02
CA PRO A 174 -5.22 -2.40 37.57
C PRO A 174 -4.07 -3.34 37.18
N ILE A 175 -4.23 -4.10 36.09
CA ILE A 175 -3.19 -5.02 35.55
C ILE A 175 -1.83 -4.32 35.38
N SER A 176 -1.84 -3.01 35.11
CA SER A 176 -0.65 -2.20 34.92
C SER A 176 0.27 -2.08 36.16
N SER A 177 -0.23 -2.35 37.37
CA SER A 177 0.57 -2.36 38.61
C SER A 177 1.31 -3.69 38.83
N LEU A 178 0.76 -4.81 38.32
CA LEU A 178 1.26 -6.18 38.52
C LEU A 178 2.72 -6.40 38.08
N PRO A 179 3.21 -5.87 36.93
CA PRO A 179 4.58 -6.11 36.49
C PRO A 179 5.66 -5.69 37.49
N SER A 180 5.34 -4.79 38.43
CA SER A 180 6.27 -4.40 39.50
C SER A 180 6.57 -5.56 40.47
N MET A 181 5.60 -6.44 40.75
CA MET A 181 5.74 -7.56 41.67
C MET A 181 6.70 -8.62 41.14
N PHE A 182 6.76 -8.80 39.82
CA PHE A 182 7.68 -9.74 39.17
C PHE A 182 9.17 -9.40 39.37
N ARG A 183 9.49 -8.22 39.95
CA ARG A 183 10.84 -7.88 40.41
C ARG A 183 11.32 -8.73 41.59
N PHE A 184 10.42 -9.43 42.26
CA PHE A 184 10.74 -10.41 43.30
C PHE A 184 11.25 -11.75 42.77
N LEU A 185 11.28 -11.94 41.44
CA LEU A 185 11.84 -13.15 40.86
C LEU A 185 13.37 -13.16 40.98
N PRO A 186 13.98 -14.27 41.42
CA PRO A 186 15.43 -14.37 41.60
C PRO A 186 16.16 -14.53 40.27
N VAL A 187 16.19 -13.48 39.45
CA VAL A 187 16.76 -13.53 38.09
C VAL A 187 18.28 -13.72 38.11
N TYR A 188 18.97 -13.09 39.06
CA TYR A 188 20.43 -13.11 39.17
C TYR A 188 20.92 -14.28 40.02
N SER A 189 22.07 -14.84 39.66
CA SER A 189 22.73 -15.89 40.44
C SER A 189 23.30 -15.36 41.76
N SER A 190 23.35 -16.24 42.73
CA SER A 190 24.03 -16.03 44.00
C SER A 190 25.49 -16.42 43.91
N THR A 191 26.33 -15.82 44.76
CA THR A 191 27.71 -16.30 44.98
C THR A 191 27.75 -17.62 45.76
N PHE A 192 26.62 -18.01 46.37
CA PHE A 192 26.49 -19.23 47.16
C PHE A 192 25.68 -20.26 46.38
N GLU A 193 26.29 -21.42 46.10
CA GLU A 193 25.70 -22.43 45.20
C GLU A 193 24.37 -23.00 45.68
N ILE A 194 24.20 -23.17 47.00
CA ILE A 194 22.93 -23.64 47.56
C ILE A 194 21.76 -22.71 47.26
N PHE A 195 21.99 -21.40 47.14
CA PHE A 195 20.95 -20.44 46.77
C PHE A 195 20.70 -20.42 45.26
N ASN A 196 21.67 -20.84 44.43
CA ASN A 196 21.45 -21.11 43.02
C ASN A 196 20.51 -22.31 42.84
N HIS A 197 20.67 -23.35 43.67
CA HIS A 197 19.75 -24.50 43.70
C HIS A 197 18.31 -24.08 44.09
N VAL A 198 18.18 -23.26 45.14
CA VAL A 198 16.88 -22.67 45.52
C VAL A 198 16.27 -21.87 44.37
N ARG A 199 17.09 -21.05 43.68
CA ARG A 199 16.67 -20.26 42.53
C ARG A 199 16.19 -21.13 41.36
N GLU A 200 16.88 -22.20 41.01
CA GLU A 200 16.45 -23.12 39.95
C GLU A 200 15.17 -23.88 40.34
N LYS A 201 15.04 -24.31 41.60
CA LYS A 201 13.78 -24.90 42.09
C LYS A 201 12.60 -23.94 42.06
N ILE A 202 12.83 -22.66 42.37
CA ILE A 202 11.82 -21.61 42.20
C ILE A 202 11.44 -21.51 40.72
N LYS A 203 12.42 -21.47 39.81
CA LYS A 203 12.19 -21.39 38.37
C LYS A 203 11.36 -22.56 37.84
N GLU A 204 11.72 -23.78 38.23
CA GLU A 204 11.02 -25.03 37.87
C GLU A 204 9.57 -25.02 38.37
N LYS A 205 9.33 -24.59 39.61
CA LYS A 205 7.95 -24.48 40.12
C LYS A 205 7.16 -23.37 39.42
N LEU A 206 7.78 -22.24 39.08
CA LEU A 206 7.12 -21.13 38.39
C LEU A 206 6.66 -21.50 36.97
N SER A 207 7.35 -22.42 36.28
CA SER A 207 6.96 -22.79 34.90
C SER A 207 5.62 -23.51 34.83
N GLU A 208 5.20 -24.16 35.92
CA GLU A 208 3.92 -24.88 35.99
C GLU A 208 2.77 -24.02 36.52
N GLU A 209 3.05 -22.85 37.08
CA GLU A 209 2.06 -22.00 37.72
C GLU A 209 1.42 -21.00 36.75
N LYS A 210 0.10 -20.83 36.87
CA LYS A 210 -0.66 -19.83 36.10
C LYS A 210 -0.52 -18.46 36.73
N ILE A 211 0.59 -17.79 36.47
CA ILE A 211 0.94 -16.48 37.07
C ILE A 211 1.16 -15.37 36.05
N VAL A 212 1.38 -15.68 34.77
CA VAL A 212 1.73 -14.66 33.77
C VAL A 212 0.47 -14.00 33.24
N PRO A 213 0.32 -12.66 33.38
CA PRO A 213 -0.87 -11.96 32.91
C PRO A 213 -0.85 -11.79 31.38
N ILE A 214 -2.00 -12.05 30.76
CA ILE A 214 -2.17 -11.90 29.31
C ILE A 214 -2.90 -10.60 28.96
N GLU A 215 -2.76 -10.14 27.72
CA GLU A 215 -3.52 -9.01 27.20
C GLU A 215 -4.90 -9.46 26.76
N THR A 216 -5.94 -8.86 27.35
CA THR A 216 -7.33 -9.12 26.97
C THR A 216 -8.07 -7.86 26.58
N PHE A 217 -7.46 -6.68 26.69
CA PHE A 217 -8.10 -5.38 26.47
C PHE A 217 -9.37 -5.15 27.33
N THR A 218 -9.50 -5.92 28.41
CA THR A 218 -10.56 -5.83 29.42
C THR A 218 -9.92 -5.67 30.80
N GLU A 219 -10.70 -5.24 31.78
CA GLU A 219 -10.23 -5.16 33.17
C GLU A 219 -10.05 -6.55 33.83
N GLN A 220 -10.63 -7.60 33.24
CA GLN A 220 -10.52 -8.97 33.76
C GLN A 220 -9.10 -9.52 33.65
N LYS A 221 -8.58 -9.99 34.80
CA LYS A 221 -7.26 -10.57 34.92
C LYS A 221 -7.28 -12.05 34.56
N HIS A 222 -6.53 -12.41 33.53
CA HIS A 222 -6.34 -13.81 33.15
C HIS A 222 -4.86 -14.16 33.25
N PHE A 223 -4.59 -15.29 33.91
CA PHE A 223 -3.23 -15.78 34.16
C PHE A 223 -3.02 -17.14 33.51
N TYR A 224 -1.85 -17.31 32.88
CA TYR A 224 -1.44 -18.53 32.19
C TYR A 224 -0.03 -18.95 32.59
N LYS A 225 0.35 -20.18 32.24
CA LYS A 225 1.71 -20.66 32.48
C LYS A 225 2.69 -19.87 31.60
N PRO A 226 3.93 -19.63 32.06
CA PRO A 226 4.94 -18.96 31.24
C PRO A 226 5.15 -19.59 29.86
N CYS A 227 5.09 -20.92 29.76
CA CYS A 227 5.25 -21.64 28.50
C CYS A 227 4.10 -21.45 27.52
N ASP A 228 2.92 -20.99 27.97
CA ASP A 228 1.76 -20.77 27.12
C ASP A 228 1.67 -19.31 26.63
N VAL A 229 2.52 -18.43 27.17
CA VAL A 229 2.48 -17.00 26.90
C VAL A 229 3.64 -16.60 25.99
N SER A 230 3.37 -15.67 25.08
CA SER A 230 4.35 -15.14 24.14
C SER A 230 4.34 -13.62 24.09
N ARG A 231 5.50 -13.07 23.70
CA ARG A 231 5.76 -11.65 23.55
C ARG A 231 5.55 -11.20 22.11
N LEU A 232 5.29 -9.91 21.93
CA LEU A 232 5.21 -9.29 20.61
C LEU A 232 6.34 -8.29 20.40
N LEU A 233 6.66 -8.05 19.13
CA LEU A 233 7.58 -6.99 18.77
C LEU A 233 7.01 -5.62 19.20
N PRO A 234 7.79 -4.74 19.85
CA PRO A 234 7.29 -3.46 20.38
C PRO A 234 6.63 -2.56 19.32
N LYS A 235 7.08 -2.64 18.06
CA LYS A 235 6.46 -1.89 16.96
C LYS A 235 5.06 -2.39 16.61
N PHE A 236 4.80 -3.70 16.75
CA PHE A 236 3.48 -4.26 16.54
C PHE A 236 2.52 -3.90 17.68
N TRP A 237 3.00 -3.87 18.92
CA TRP A 237 2.24 -3.32 20.06
C TRP A 237 1.73 -1.91 19.81
N ASN A 238 2.55 -1.05 19.20
CA ASN A 238 2.15 0.31 18.84
C ASN A 238 0.96 0.30 17.87
N ILE A 239 1.01 -0.56 16.83
CA ILE A 239 -0.08 -0.71 15.84
C ILE A 239 -1.36 -1.16 16.53
N LEU A 240 -1.29 -2.19 17.39
CA LEU A 240 -2.46 -2.70 18.13
C LEU A 240 -3.06 -1.63 19.05
N THR A 241 -2.21 -0.88 19.75
CA THR A 241 -2.64 0.21 20.65
C THR A 241 -3.35 1.32 19.86
N MET A 242 -2.78 1.75 18.73
CA MET A 242 -3.40 2.75 17.85
C MET A 242 -4.72 2.25 17.26
N ALA A 243 -4.78 0.99 16.83
CA ALA A 243 -6.01 0.38 16.29
C ALA A 243 -7.11 0.32 17.36
N GLN A 244 -6.77 -0.08 18.59
CA GLN A 244 -7.71 -0.12 19.71
C GLN A 244 -8.23 1.28 20.07
N GLN A 245 -7.38 2.30 20.10
CA GLN A 245 -7.79 3.70 20.33
C GLN A 245 -8.77 4.22 19.26
N LYS A 246 -8.75 3.63 18.07
CA LYS A 246 -9.69 3.92 16.97
C LYS A 246 -10.94 3.02 16.98
N GLY A 247 -11.11 2.19 18.01
CA GLY A 247 -12.29 1.34 18.18
C GLY A 247 -12.24 0.01 17.44
N VAL A 248 -11.08 -0.41 16.93
CA VAL A 248 -10.95 -1.73 16.28
C VAL A 248 -10.94 -2.82 17.35
N HIS A 249 -11.90 -3.75 17.26
CA HIS A 249 -11.99 -4.91 18.16
C HIS A 249 -10.94 -5.97 17.80
N LEU A 250 -10.07 -6.33 18.76
CA LEU A 250 -8.99 -7.31 18.63
C LEU A 250 -9.38 -8.65 19.27
N LEU A 251 -10.45 -9.27 18.78
CA LEU A 251 -11.09 -10.44 19.41
C LEU A 251 -10.20 -11.69 19.46
N ASP A 252 -9.31 -11.85 18.49
CA ASP A 252 -8.55 -13.10 18.29
C ASP A 252 -7.09 -13.05 18.72
N LEU A 253 -6.69 -12.03 19.49
CA LEU A 253 -5.29 -11.89 19.92
C LEU A 253 -4.78 -13.16 20.65
N ASN A 254 -5.66 -13.87 21.35
CA ASN A 254 -5.32 -15.05 22.15
C ASN A 254 -5.77 -16.38 21.54
N SER A 255 -6.19 -16.39 20.26
CA SER A 255 -6.77 -17.56 19.59
C SER A 255 -5.78 -18.32 18.72
N HIS A 256 -4.60 -17.77 18.46
CA HIS A 256 -3.65 -18.28 17.48
C HIS A 256 -2.53 -19.11 18.11
N ASP A 257 -2.20 -20.23 17.47
CA ASP A 257 -1.06 -21.12 17.79
C ASP A 257 -1.05 -21.63 19.24
N GLU A 258 -2.22 -21.73 19.88
CA GLU A 258 -2.39 -22.09 21.31
C GLU A 258 -1.64 -21.17 22.30
N ARG A 259 -1.06 -20.07 21.80
CA ARG A 259 -0.32 -19.09 22.60
C ARG A 259 -1.21 -17.94 23.02
N LYS A 260 -0.98 -17.46 24.23
CA LYS A 260 -1.59 -16.24 24.75
C LYS A 260 -0.59 -15.10 24.69
N ILE A 261 -1.07 -13.89 24.45
CA ILE A 261 -0.18 -12.73 24.34
C ILE A 261 0.00 -12.09 25.71
N LEU A 262 1.25 -11.84 26.07
CA LEU A 262 1.64 -11.17 27.31
C LEU A 262 0.94 -9.80 27.42
N SER A 263 0.54 -9.39 28.62
CA SER A 263 0.02 -8.04 28.84
C SER A 263 1.00 -6.97 28.33
N SER A 264 0.50 -5.99 27.58
CA SER A 264 1.29 -4.84 27.06
C SER A 264 1.99 -4.05 28.18
N SER A 265 1.41 -4.05 29.39
CA SER A 265 2.01 -3.42 30.56
C SER A 265 3.29 -4.11 31.04
N PHE A 266 3.36 -5.44 30.82
CA PHE A 266 4.47 -6.31 31.22
C PHE A 266 5.49 -6.50 30.10
N ASP A 267 5.08 -6.47 28.83
CA ASP A 267 5.97 -6.61 27.67
C ASP A 267 6.82 -5.35 27.39
N LYS A 268 7.69 -5.01 28.34
CA LYS A 268 8.56 -3.82 28.31
C LYS A 268 10.01 -4.21 28.54
N ARG A 269 10.93 -3.50 27.88
CA ARG A 269 12.38 -3.74 27.96
C ARG A 269 12.92 -3.86 29.39
N LYS A 270 12.37 -3.08 30.34
CA LYS A 270 12.76 -3.13 31.76
C LYS A 270 12.50 -4.48 32.45
N TYR A 271 11.71 -5.37 31.85
CA TYR A 271 11.37 -6.70 32.34
C TYR A 271 11.96 -7.82 31.49
N ASP A 272 12.80 -7.53 30.49
CA ASP A 272 13.35 -8.55 29.57
C ASP A 272 14.10 -9.66 30.30
N SER A 273 14.88 -9.31 31.33
CA SER A 273 15.63 -10.29 32.13
C SER A 273 14.71 -11.21 32.93
N ILE A 274 13.57 -10.70 33.39
CA ILE A 274 12.55 -11.46 34.11
C ILE A 274 11.79 -12.37 33.15
N LEU A 275 11.36 -11.86 32.00
CA LEU A 275 10.66 -12.66 30.99
C LEU A 275 11.55 -13.77 30.44
N LYS A 276 12.85 -13.50 30.26
CA LYS A 276 13.85 -14.52 29.93
C LYS A 276 14.01 -15.57 31.04
N PHE A 277 13.98 -15.16 32.30
CA PHE A 277 14.03 -16.09 33.44
C PHE A 277 12.81 -17.01 33.48
N LEU A 278 11.62 -16.48 33.16
CA LEU A 278 10.37 -17.24 33.06
C LEU A 278 10.26 -18.10 31.79
N GLY A 279 11.15 -17.92 30.81
CA GLY A 279 11.09 -18.65 29.53
C GLY A 279 9.99 -18.15 28.58
N VAL A 280 9.54 -16.90 28.71
CA VAL A 280 8.54 -16.32 27.81
C VAL A 280 9.21 -15.88 26.52
N GLU A 281 8.86 -16.53 25.41
CA GLU A 281 9.46 -16.32 24.09
C GLU A 281 8.65 -15.36 23.22
N MET A 282 9.23 -14.92 22.10
CA MET A 282 8.51 -14.15 21.09
C MET A 282 7.61 -15.07 20.27
N VAL A 283 6.48 -14.55 19.77
CA VAL A 283 5.65 -15.29 18.81
C VAL A 283 6.42 -15.58 17.51
N ASN A 284 6.04 -16.65 16.80
CA ASN A 284 6.48 -16.89 15.43
C ASN A 284 6.02 -15.73 14.52
N VAL A 285 6.77 -15.48 13.45
CA VAL A 285 6.43 -14.53 12.41
C VAL A 285 5.03 -14.78 11.83
N ASP A 286 4.65 -16.03 11.59
CA ASP A 286 3.33 -16.36 11.00
C ASP A 286 2.15 -16.00 11.92
N TRP A 287 2.37 -15.91 13.23
CA TRP A 287 1.36 -15.46 14.17
C TRP A 287 0.89 -14.04 13.84
N TYR A 288 1.81 -13.14 13.43
CA TYR A 288 1.46 -11.77 13.06
C TYR A 288 0.54 -11.74 11.84
N ALA A 289 0.80 -12.59 10.84
CA ALA A 289 -0.04 -12.69 9.65
C ALA A 289 -1.47 -13.13 10.01
N LYS A 290 -1.59 -14.17 10.85
CA LYS A 290 -2.89 -14.66 11.36
C LYS A 290 -3.63 -13.57 12.14
N CYS A 291 -2.93 -12.84 13.02
CA CYS A 291 -3.51 -11.73 13.78
C CYS A 291 -4.01 -10.60 12.88
N ILE A 292 -3.24 -10.22 11.86
CA ILE A 292 -3.61 -9.17 10.90
C ILE A 292 -4.88 -9.57 10.14
N GLN A 293 -4.94 -10.82 9.70
CA GLN A 293 -6.07 -11.35 8.94
C GLN A 293 -7.32 -11.51 9.82
N SER A 294 -7.22 -12.18 10.98
CA SER A 294 -8.39 -12.45 11.83
C SER A 294 -9.02 -11.18 12.41
N SER A 295 -8.21 -10.15 12.65
CA SER A 295 -8.69 -8.86 13.17
C SER A 295 -9.11 -7.89 12.05
N ASN A 296 -9.07 -8.30 10.77
CA ASN A 296 -9.29 -7.46 9.60
C ASN A 296 -8.55 -6.10 9.70
N LEU A 297 -7.30 -6.10 10.19
CA LEU A 297 -6.60 -4.84 10.49
C LEU A 297 -6.43 -4.00 9.22
N VAL A 298 -6.13 -4.63 8.09
CA VAL A 298 -5.91 -3.94 6.81
C VAL A 298 -7.13 -3.11 6.38
N GLU A 299 -8.33 -3.62 6.63
CA GLU A 299 -9.60 -2.97 6.28
C GLU A 299 -10.06 -1.96 7.34
N ARG A 300 -9.94 -2.30 8.63
CA ARG A 300 -10.59 -1.56 9.73
C ARG A 300 -9.79 -0.38 10.26
N VAL A 301 -8.49 -0.29 9.97
CA VAL A 301 -7.64 0.80 10.46
C VAL A 301 -7.57 1.97 9.47
N SER A 302 -7.27 3.17 9.98
CA SER A 302 -7.01 4.34 9.13
C SER A 302 -5.75 4.14 8.27
N ASP A 303 -5.63 4.88 7.17
CA ASP A 303 -4.47 4.71 6.27
C ASP A 303 -3.13 4.98 6.97
N ASP A 304 -3.06 5.91 7.93
CA ASP A 304 -1.83 6.14 8.72
C ASP A 304 -1.38 4.88 9.50
N ILE A 305 -2.34 4.16 10.12
CA ILE A 305 -2.05 2.91 10.85
C ILE A 305 -1.75 1.77 9.89
N TYR A 306 -2.45 1.72 8.76
CA TYR A 306 -2.19 0.75 7.69
C TYR A 306 -0.77 0.91 7.13
N LEU A 307 -0.26 2.13 6.98
CA LEU A 307 1.12 2.35 6.57
C LEU A 307 2.13 1.92 7.62
N GLU A 308 1.87 2.14 8.91
CA GLU A 308 2.70 1.57 9.99
C GLU A 308 2.69 0.04 9.96
N LEU A 309 1.55 -0.58 9.62
CA LEU A 309 1.45 -2.02 9.42
C LEU A 309 2.29 -2.50 8.23
N LEU A 310 2.18 -1.86 7.07
CA LEU A 310 3.01 -2.20 5.91
C LEU A 310 4.51 -1.97 6.21
N LEU A 311 4.87 -0.91 6.93
CA LEU A 311 6.24 -0.65 7.36
C LEU A 311 6.76 -1.70 8.33
N PHE A 312 5.90 -2.22 9.21
CA PHE A 312 6.25 -3.35 10.07
C PHE A 312 6.55 -4.58 9.22
N VAL A 313 5.73 -4.90 8.23
CA VAL A 313 5.97 -6.03 7.31
C VAL A 313 7.27 -5.82 6.52
N ALA A 314 7.42 -4.67 5.87
CA ALA A 314 8.60 -4.34 5.06
C ALA A 314 9.91 -4.45 5.84
N ARG A 315 9.96 -3.94 7.09
CA ARG A 315 11.17 -3.99 7.92
C ARG A 315 11.52 -5.39 8.41
N ASN A 316 10.53 -6.26 8.56
CA ASN A 316 10.72 -7.65 9.01
C ASN A 316 10.73 -8.65 7.84
N TRP A 317 10.61 -8.17 6.59
CA TRP A 317 10.50 -9.00 5.39
C TRP A 317 11.62 -10.04 5.22
N PRO A 318 12.90 -9.73 5.47
CA PRO A 318 13.96 -10.75 5.39
C PRO A 318 13.80 -11.88 6.40
N SER A 319 13.16 -11.62 7.54
CA SER A 319 12.84 -12.67 8.53
C SER A 319 11.61 -13.46 8.12
N ILE A 320 10.63 -12.80 7.50
CA ILE A 320 9.41 -13.40 6.95
C ILE A 320 9.76 -14.43 5.85
N LEU A 321 10.68 -14.09 4.95
CA LEU A 321 11.05 -14.99 3.84
C LEU A 321 11.90 -16.21 4.22
N LYS A 322 12.43 -16.28 5.46
CA LYS A 322 13.18 -17.45 5.91
C LYS A 322 12.30 -18.65 6.21
N SER A 323 11.00 -18.46 6.46
CA SER A 323 10.07 -19.57 6.58
C SER A 323 9.64 -20.03 5.18
N HIS A 324 9.77 -21.34 4.92
CA HIS A 324 9.50 -21.93 3.61
C HIS A 324 8.02 -21.83 3.17
N GLU A 325 7.12 -21.43 4.07
CA GLU A 325 5.66 -21.25 3.84
C GLU A 325 5.13 -20.05 4.64
N SER A 326 5.66 -18.84 4.42
CA SER A 326 5.21 -17.70 5.21
C SER A 326 3.75 -17.34 4.95
N ALA A 327 2.94 -17.33 6.02
CA ALA A 327 1.53 -16.94 5.96
C ALA A 327 1.33 -15.52 5.40
N PHE A 328 2.32 -14.63 5.55
CA PHE A 328 2.27 -13.25 5.03
C PHE A 328 2.09 -13.15 3.52
N ILE A 329 2.55 -14.15 2.77
CA ILE A 329 2.44 -14.14 1.31
C ILE A 329 0.97 -14.30 0.87
N ASN A 330 0.17 -14.99 1.70
CA ASN A 330 -1.19 -15.43 1.37
C ASN A 330 -2.29 -14.62 2.06
N ILE A 331 -1.95 -13.65 2.92
CA ILE A 331 -2.97 -12.78 3.54
C ILE A 331 -3.30 -11.58 2.64
N PRO A 332 -4.56 -11.13 2.61
CA PRO A 332 -4.96 -9.93 1.88
C PRO A 332 -4.35 -8.68 2.56
N LEU A 333 -3.27 -8.17 1.99
CA LEU A 333 -2.45 -7.11 2.58
C LEU A 333 -2.44 -5.82 1.76
N LEU A 334 -2.58 -5.91 0.44
CA LEU A 334 -2.39 -4.77 -0.48
C LEU A 334 -3.74 -4.21 -0.92
N LYS A 335 -4.07 -3.00 -0.48
CA LYS A 335 -5.28 -2.28 -0.91
C LYS A 335 -5.23 -1.90 -2.39
N TYR A 336 -6.35 -2.03 -3.09
CA TYR A 336 -6.56 -1.48 -4.42
C TYR A 336 -8.00 -1.01 -4.63
N VAL A 337 -8.24 -0.15 -5.63
CA VAL A 337 -9.58 0.28 -6.02
C VAL A 337 -10.09 -0.63 -7.15
N ALA A 338 -11.13 -1.41 -6.87
CA ALA A 338 -11.77 -2.26 -7.86
C ALA A 338 -12.61 -1.45 -8.87
N SER A 339 -13.09 -2.11 -9.93
CA SER A 339 -13.87 -1.47 -11.01
C SER A 339 -15.22 -0.90 -10.56
N ASP A 340 -15.79 -1.41 -9.48
CA ASP A 340 -16.99 -0.84 -8.83
C ASP A 340 -16.66 0.41 -7.99
N GLY A 341 -15.38 0.65 -7.67
CA GLY A 341 -14.90 1.71 -6.81
C GLY A 341 -14.77 1.31 -5.34
N ILE A 342 -15.04 0.06 -4.99
CA ILE A 342 -14.91 -0.45 -3.62
C ILE A 342 -13.44 -0.82 -3.37
N PRO A 343 -12.83 -0.34 -2.26
CA PRO A 343 -11.52 -0.81 -1.84
C PRO A 343 -11.53 -2.32 -1.63
N SER A 344 -10.65 -3.01 -2.34
CA SER A 344 -10.45 -4.46 -2.28
C SER A 344 -8.99 -4.76 -1.93
N PHE A 345 -8.65 -6.02 -1.70
CA PHE A 345 -7.34 -6.42 -1.22
C PHE A 345 -6.76 -7.53 -2.08
N PHE A 346 -5.46 -7.44 -2.37
CA PHE A 346 -4.67 -8.54 -2.92
C PHE A 346 -3.70 -9.09 -1.87
N THR A 347 -3.38 -10.35 -2.04
CA THR A 347 -2.25 -11.01 -1.39
C THR A 347 -0.94 -10.60 -2.07
N VAL A 348 0.20 -10.84 -1.38
CA VAL A 348 1.51 -10.62 -2.00
C VAL A 348 1.76 -11.64 -3.11
N ASP A 349 1.26 -12.88 -2.98
CA ASP A 349 1.36 -13.90 -4.02
C ASP A 349 0.70 -13.44 -5.32
N GLU A 350 -0.55 -12.99 -5.25
CA GLU A 350 -1.30 -12.51 -6.41
C GLU A 350 -0.56 -11.37 -7.14
N CYS A 351 0.07 -10.46 -6.39
CA CYS A 351 0.87 -9.38 -6.98
C CYS A 351 2.15 -9.87 -7.67
N ARG A 352 2.73 -10.98 -7.20
CA ARG A 352 3.97 -11.56 -7.72
C ARG A 352 3.78 -12.40 -8.97
N GLN A 353 2.55 -12.80 -9.29
CA GLN A 353 2.26 -13.63 -10.46
C GLN A 353 2.65 -12.90 -11.76
N ASN A 354 3.41 -13.59 -12.62
CA ASN A 354 3.90 -13.04 -13.89
C ASN A 354 3.26 -13.70 -15.13
N ASN A 355 2.16 -14.43 -14.95
CA ASN A 355 1.46 -15.10 -16.03
C ASN A 355 0.63 -14.10 -16.87
N ALA A 356 0.26 -14.50 -18.09
CA ALA A 356 -0.64 -13.72 -18.93
C ALA A 356 -1.99 -13.52 -18.21
N GLY A 357 -2.41 -12.25 -18.04
CA GLY A 357 -3.62 -11.89 -17.32
C GLY A 357 -3.46 -11.68 -15.81
N ALA A 358 -2.24 -11.71 -15.28
CA ALA A 358 -1.99 -11.42 -13.87
C ALA A 358 -2.44 -10.01 -13.49
N LYS A 359 -3.16 -9.91 -12.36
CA LYS A 359 -3.61 -8.64 -11.78
C LYS A 359 -2.47 -8.00 -11.00
N ARG A 360 -2.25 -6.70 -11.20
CA ARG A 360 -1.11 -5.98 -10.59
C ARG A 360 -1.59 -4.78 -9.82
N VAL A 361 -1.09 -4.63 -8.60
CA VAL A 361 -1.24 -3.37 -7.86
C VAL A 361 -0.24 -2.36 -8.39
N VAL A 362 -0.70 -1.13 -8.61
CA VAL A 362 0.12 -0.01 -9.07
C VAL A 362 -0.08 1.21 -8.18
N LEU A 363 0.94 2.05 -8.14
CA LEU A 363 0.92 3.37 -7.50
C LEU A 363 0.95 4.44 -8.59
N ALA A 364 0.22 5.52 -8.39
CA ALA A 364 0.43 6.74 -9.17
C ALA A 364 1.75 7.40 -8.77
N ASP A 365 2.37 8.15 -9.69
CA ASP A 365 3.59 8.91 -9.39
C ASP A 365 3.35 9.88 -8.22
N LEU A 366 4.09 9.67 -7.14
CA LEU A 366 3.95 10.40 -5.88
C LEU A 366 4.46 11.85 -5.99
N LYS A 367 5.17 12.21 -7.05
CA LYS A 367 5.58 13.60 -7.32
C LYS A 367 4.40 14.48 -7.73
N GLU A 368 3.35 13.89 -8.28
CA GLU A 368 2.23 14.59 -8.92
C GLU A 368 0.91 14.12 -8.29
N THR A 369 0.67 14.53 -7.04
CA THR A 369 -0.45 14.00 -6.23
C THR A 369 -1.82 14.19 -6.88
N SER A 370 -2.02 15.24 -7.67
CA SER A 370 -3.24 15.49 -8.46
C SER A 370 -3.48 14.44 -9.56
N HIS A 371 -2.45 13.70 -9.98
CA HIS A 371 -2.56 12.72 -11.06
C HIS A 371 -3.13 11.38 -10.56
N SER A 372 -3.11 11.14 -9.25
CA SER A 372 -3.59 9.88 -8.66
C SER A 372 -5.09 9.68 -8.84
N SER A 373 -5.91 10.69 -8.53
CA SER A 373 -7.36 10.66 -8.74
C SER A 373 -7.72 10.54 -10.21
N TRP A 374 -6.98 11.24 -11.08
CA TRP A 374 -7.11 11.14 -12.54
C TRP A 374 -6.95 9.71 -13.03
N LEU A 375 -5.82 9.07 -12.67
CA LEU A 375 -5.51 7.70 -13.06
C LEU A 375 -6.50 6.68 -12.51
N ILE A 376 -6.90 6.81 -11.24
CA ILE A 376 -7.88 5.91 -10.61
C ILE A 376 -9.23 6.00 -11.33
N ASN A 377 -9.73 7.20 -11.60
CA ASN A 377 -11.03 7.41 -12.24
C ASN A 377 -11.06 6.91 -13.69
N TRP A 378 -9.98 7.15 -14.45
CA TRP A 378 -9.86 6.63 -15.81
C TRP A 378 -9.71 5.12 -15.85
N ASN A 379 -8.91 4.54 -14.96
CA ASN A 379 -8.78 3.08 -14.85
C ASN A 379 -10.12 2.41 -14.52
N LYS A 380 -10.96 3.06 -13.69
CA LYS A 380 -12.34 2.65 -13.43
C LYS A 380 -13.23 2.74 -14.68
N ALA A 381 -13.23 3.89 -15.36
CA ALA A 381 -14.05 4.11 -16.56
C ALA A 381 -13.74 3.14 -17.71
N ILE A 382 -12.48 2.71 -17.78
CA ILE A 382 -11.97 1.78 -18.79
C ILE A 382 -12.12 0.30 -18.36
N GLY A 383 -12.60 0.03 -17.15
CA GLY A 383 -12.88 -1.32 -16.66
C GLY A 383 -11.63 -2.16 -16.39
N SER A 384 -10.53 -1.52 -15.96
CA SER A 384 -9.26 -2.19 -15.62
C SER A 384 -8.70 -3.06 -16.75
N ALA A 385 -8.86 -2.62 -18.02
CA ALA A 385 -8.44 -3.36 -19.21
C ALA A 385 -6.95 -3.76 -19.24
N THR A 386 -6.09 -3.03 -18.51
CA THR A 386 -4.66 -3.31 -18.36
C THR A 386 -4.35 -4.38 -17.30
N ASN A 387 -5.35 -4.91 -16.59
CA ASN A 387 -5.21 -5.71 -15.36
C ASN A 387 -4.38 -5.00 -14.26
N GLN A 388 -4.29 -3.67 -14.32
CA GLN A 388 -3.63 -2.85 -13.31
C GLN A 388 -4.66 -2.22 -12.40
N PHE A 389 -4.40 -2.23 -11.10
CA PHE A 389 -5.30 -1.73 -10.06
C PHE A 389 -4.55 -0.75 -9.18
N PHE A 390 -5.02 0.49 -9.14
CA PHE A 390 -4.38 1.53 -8.35
C PHE A 390 -4.69 1.37 -6.87
N MET A 391 -3.71 1.65 -6.00
CA MET A 391 -3.99 1.83 -4.57
C MET A 391 -4.98 3.00 -4.35
N PRO A 392 -5.75 3.01 -3.25
CA PRO A 392 -6.67 4.10 -2.95
C PRO A 392 -5.98 5.47 -2.87
N GLU A 393 -6.69 6.54 -3.24
CA GLU A 393 -6.16 7.91 -3.17
C GLU A 393 -5.77 8.30 -1.74
N SER A 394 -6.57 7.90 -0.75
CA SER A 394 -6.28 8.15 0.67
C SER A 394 -4.97 7.50 1.12
N THR A 395 -4.67 6.29 0.62
CA THR A 395 -3.39 5.62 0.85
C THR A 395 -2.24 6.38 0.20
N HIS A 396 -2.39 6.88 -1.03
CA HIS A 396 -1.36 7.71 -1.69
C HIS A 396 -1.07 8.99 -0.89
N GLN A 397 -2.11 9.69 -0.44
CA GLN A 397 -1.97 10.90 0.39
C GLN A 397 -1.25 10.59 1.71
N ALA A 398 -1.54 9.46 2.34
CA ALA A 398 -0.85 9.04 3.56
C ALA A 398 0.63 8.70 3.28
N ILE A 399 0.96 8.04 2.16
CA ILE A 399 2.35 7.75 1.77
C ILE A 399 3.14 9.05 1.58
N SER A 400 2.54 10.07 0.97
CA SER A 400 3.21 11.36 0.74
C SER A 400 3.58 12.09 2.04
N LYS A 401 2.89 11.79 3.15
CA LYS A 401 3.12 12.37 4.48
C LYS A 401 4.16 11.60 5.31
N LEU A 402 4.58 10.42 4.88
CA LEU A 402 5.55 9.61 5.62
C LEU A 402 6.95 10.27 5.65
N PRO A 403 7.70 10.13 6.75
CA PRO A 403 9.11 10.54 6.81
C PRO A 403 9.95 9.86 5.71
N SER A 404 10.93 10.57 5.14
CA SER A 404 11.68 10.10 3.96
C SER A 404 12.33 8.73 4.12
N SER A 405 12.84 8.40 5.31
CA SER A 405 13.45 7.10 5.60
C SER A 405 12.44 5.95 5.63
N SER A 406 11.27 6.17 6.24
CA SER A 406 10.16 5.23 6.25
C SER A 406 9.58 5.06 4.84
N ASN A 407 9.35 6.17 4.14
CA ASN A 407 8.82 6.19 2.78
C ASN A 407 9.74 5.37 1.83
N LYS A 408 11.05 5.62 1.87
CA LYS A 408 12.03 4.82 1.10
C LYS A 408 11.93 3.33 1.41
N THR A 409 11.88 2.96 2.69
CA THR A 409 11.79 1.55 3.10
C THR A 409 10.53 0.88 2.55
N LEU A 410 9.39 1.57 2.62
CA LEU A 410 8.11 1.06 2.13
C LEU A 410 8.11 0.92 0.60
N LEU A 411 8.55 1.95 -0.13
CA LEU A 411 8.58 1.94 -1.59
C LEU A 411 9.58 0.94 -2.15
N ASP A 412 10.75 0.80 -1.50
CA ASP A 412 11.74 -0.22 -1.88
C ASP A 412 11.14 -1.63 -1.75
N TRP A 413 10.44 -1.92 -0.65
CA TRP A 413 9.76 -3.20 -0.44
C TRP A 413 8.61 -3.43 -1.44
N LEU A 414 7.73 -2.44 -1.62
CA LEU A 414 6.63 -2.53 -2.58
C LEU A 414 7.14 -2.80 -4.00
N ALA A 415 8.20 -2.12 -4.44
CA ALA A 415 8.75 -2.28 -5.78
C ALA A 415 9.54 -3.57 -5.97
N LYS A 416 10.46 -3.90 -5.05
CA LYS A 416 11.40 -5.02 -5.21
C LYS A 416 10.81 -6.36 -4.78
N ASP A 417 10.03 -6.35 -3.70
CA ASP A 417 9.52 -7.57 -3.10
C ASP A 417 8.08 -7.86 -3.51
N VAL A 418 7.21 -6.86 -3.65
CA VAL A 418 5.78 -7.06 -4.00
C VAL A 418 5.51 -6.85 -5.50
N TYR A 419 6.46 -6.25 -6.24
CA TYR A 419 6.34 -5.88 -7.66
C TYR A 419 5.27 -4.82 -7.98
N VAL A 420 4.97 -3.95 -7.02
CA VAL A 420 4.14 -2.77 -7.23
C VAL A 420 4.91 -1.73 -8.03
N ARG A 421 4.36 -1.34 -9.19
CA ARG A 421 4.98 -0.34 -10.08
C ARG A 421 4.41 1.05 -9.84
N THR A 422 5.22 2.06 -10.07
CA THR A 422 4.77 3.45 -10.14
C THR A 422 4.48 3.83 -11.58
N LEU A 423 3.30 4.41 -11.84
CA LEU A 423 2.86 4.87 -13.14
C LEU A 423 2.52 6.36 -13.10
N ASN A 424 3.00 7.09 -14.09
CA ASN A 424 2.50 8.42 -14.44
C ASN A 424 1.48 8.32 -15.58
N VAL A 425 0.86 9.45 -15.96
CA VAL A 425 -0.19 9.47 -16.99
C VAL A 425 0.31 8.96 -18.34
N ASN A 426 1.54 9.28 -18.73
CA ASN A 426 2.14 8.84 -19.99
C ASN A 426 2.45 7.34 -20.02
N SER A 427 3.04 6.79 -18.96
CA SER A 427 3.30 5.34 -18.86
C SER A 427 2.00 4.53 -18.79
N PHE A 428 0.99 5.00 -18.05
CA PHE A 428 -0.35 4.41 -18.07
C PHE A 428 -0.98 4.45 -19.48
N ALA A 429 -0.82 5.56 -20.20
CA ALA A 429 -1.30 5.69 -21.58
C ALA A 429 -0.67 4.66 -22.53
N ASN A 430 0.63 4.38 -22.37
CA ASN A 430 1.35 3.39 -23.17
C ASN A 430 0.89 1.96 -22.84
N ASP A 431 0.76 1.63 -21.55
CA ASP A 431 0.27 0.32 -21.11
C ASP A 431 -1.16 0.06 -21.61
N LEU A 432 -2.01 1.09 -21.53
CA LEU A 432 -3.37 1.04 -22.04
C LEU A 432 -3.39 0.87 -23.57
N CYS A 433 -2.58 1.62 -24.31
CA CYS A 433 -2.44 1.49 -25.77
C CYS A 433 -2.12 0.04 -26.18
N ASN A 434 -1.17 -0.58 -25.47
CA ASN A 434 -0.75 -1.96 -25.71
C ASN A 434 -1.84 -3.00 -25.37
N SER A 435 -2.70 -2.72 -24.38
CA SER A 435 -3.81 -3.60 -24.01
C SER A 435 -5.01 -3.52 -24.97
N ILE A 436 -5.08 -2.49 -25.83
CA ILE A 436 -6.15 -2.35 -26.81
C ILE A 436 -5.96 -3.42 -27.89
N ASP A 437 -6.74 -4.49 -27.74
CA ASP A 437 -6.97 -5.51 -28.77
C ASP A 437 -8.32 -5.29 -29.44
N LYS A 438 -9.12 -6.33 -29.76
CA LYS A 438 -10.38 -6.27 -30.56
C LYS A 438 -11.55 -5.47 -29.94
N ASN A 439 -11.32 -4.65 -28.92
CA ASN A 439 -12.34 -3.87 -28.24
C ASN A 439 -12.40 -2.42 -28.77
N SER A 440 -13.33 -2.16 -29.69
CA SER A 440 -13.49 -0.85 -30.34
C SER A 440 -13.94 0.24 -29.36
N LYS A 441 -14.72 -0.09 -28.34
CA LYS A 441 -15.14 0.87 -27.30
C LYS A 441 -13.93 1.38 -26.50
N LEU A 442 -12.99 0.49 -26.21
CA LEU A 442 -11.76 0.83 -25.50
C LEU A 442 -10.86 1.76 -26.32
N ALA A 443 -10.73 1.51 -27.63
CA ALA A 443 -9.98 2.37 -28.53
C ALA A 443 -10.58 3.80 -28.62
N ILE A 444 -11.91 3.91 -28.59
CA ILE A 444 -12.58 5.21 -28.52
C ILE A 444 -12.33 5.88 -27.17
N ALA A 445 -12.56 5.17 -26.05
CA ALA A 445 -12.30 5.68 -24.71
C ALA A 445 -10.85 6.17 -24.54
N TYR A 446 -9.88 5.50 -25.17
CA TYR A 446 -8.48 5.91 -25.20
C TYR A 446 -8.26 7.25 -25.90
N ALA A 447 -8.92 7.51 -27.03
CA ALA A 447 -8.87 8.81 -27.69
C ALA A 447 -9.43 9.93 -26.79
N HIS A 448 -10.54 9.66 -26.09
CA HIS A 448 -11.08 10.60 -25.09
C HIS A 448 -10.12 10.81 -23.92
N PHE A 449 -9.45 9.76 -23.45
CA PHE A 449 -8.44 9.83 -22.40
C PHE A 449 -7.26 10.74 -22.80
N LEU A 450 -6.72 10.59 -24.02
CA LEU A 450 -5.64 11.45 -24.51
C LEU A 450 -6.09 12.91 -24.67
N TYR A 451 -7.26 13.15 -25.26
CA TYR A 451 -7.84 14.48 -25.38
C TYR A 451 -7.95 15.17 -24.02
N HIS A 452 -8.60 14.51 -23.06
CA HIS A 452 -8.82 15.09 -21.74
C HIS A 452 -7.54 15.23 -20.94
N SER A 453 -6.59 14.30 -21.10
CA SER A 453 -5.28 14.40 -20.45
C SER A 453 -4.48 15.60 -20.99
N LEU A 454 -4.60 15.92 -22.28
CA LEU A 454 -4.04 17.14 -22.86
C LEU A 454 -4.75 18.40 -22.34
N SER A 455 -6.08 18.44 -22.43
CA SER A 455 -6.87 19.62 -22.07
C SER A 455 -6.74 20.01 -20.60
N ASN A 456 -6.55 19.04 -19.71
CA ASN A 456 -6.35 19.29 -18.28
C ASN A 456 -4.87 19.42 -17.89
N GLY A 457 -3.93 19.36 -18.84
CA GLY A 457 -2.50 19.56 -18.60
C GLY A 457 -1.78 18.38 -17.95
N TYR A 458 -2.37 17.19 -17.94
CA TYR A 458 -1.74 15.95 -17.46
C TYR A 458 -0.72 15.35 -18.44
N LEU A 459 -0.86 15.67 -19.74
CA LEU A 459 0.09 15.32 -20.79
C LEU A 459 0.45 16.56 -21.61
N SER A 460 1.71 16.63 -22.04
CA SER A 460 2.16 17.65 -22.98
C SER A 460 1.72 17.32 -24.42
N SER A 461 1.64 18.34 -25.27
CA SER A 461 1.33 18.15 -26.70
C SER A 461 2.27 17.14 -27.37
N ARG A 462 3.57 17.17 -27.03
CA ARG A 462 4.56 16.25 -27.58
C ARG A 462 4.31 14.80 -27.16
N GLU A 463 3.98 14.56 -25.89
CA GLU A 463 3.66 13.21 -25.41
C GLU A 463 2.39 12.67 -26.09
N VAL A 464 1.40 13.54 -26.27
CA VAL A 464 0.16 13.18 -26.98
C VAL A 464 0.44 12.86 -28.45
N ASP A 465 1.28 13.64 -29.13
CA ASP A 465 1.66 13.36 -30.52
C ASP A 465 2.36 11.98 -30.62
N ASP A 466 3.27 11.69 -29.70
CA ASP A 466 3.98 10.42 -29.64
C ASP A 466 3.01 9.24 -29.40
N LEU A 467 2.08 9.37 -28.45
CA LEU A 467 1.04 8.37 -28.14
C LEU A 467 0.08 8.18 -29.33
N CYS A 468 -0.36 9.28 -29.94
CA CYS A 468 -1.26 9.28 -31.08
C CYS A 468 -0.68 8.53 -32.27
N ARG A 469 0.64 8.55 -32.53
CA ARG A 469 1.27 7.76 -33.61
C ARG A 469 1.00 6.25 -33.48
N SER A 470 0.95 5.75 -32.25
CA SER A 470 0.68 4.34 -31.95
C SER A 470 -0.79 4.02 -31.66
N MET A 471 -1.62 5.05 -31.45
CA MET A 471 -3.01 4.91 -31.04
C MET A 471 -3.81 4.04 -32.02
N PRO A 472 -4.47 2.96 -31.57
CA PRO A 472 -5.37 2.19 -32.41
C PRO A 472 -6.63 3.01 -32.76
N LEU A 473 -6.99 3.05 -34.04
CA LEU A 473 -8.19 3.74 -34.53
C LEU A 473 -9.30 2.77 -34.89
N VAL A 474 -10.55 3.20 -34.76
CA VAL A 474 -11.72 2.40 -35.16
C VAL A 474 -12.24 2.87 -36.51
N ASP A 475 -12.24 1.97 -37.49
CA ASP A 475 -12.80 2.25 -38.81
C ASP A 475 -14.34 2.22 -38.83
N LYS A 476 -14.97 2.66 -39.92
CA LYS A 476 -16.43 2.65 -40.07
C LYS A 476 -17.11 1.30 -39.87
N TYR A 477 -16.38 0.19 -39.99
CA TYR A 477 -16.88 -1.17 -39.78
C TYR A 477 -16.69 -1.65 -38.33
N GLY A 478 -16.15 -0.80 -37.45
CA GLY A 478 -15.84 -1.15 -36.07
C GLY A 478 -14.53 -1.94 -35.92
N ARG A 479 -13.71 -2.04 -36.97
CA ARG A 479 -12.43 -2.75 -36.93
C ARG A 479 -11.33 -1.84 -36.43
N ILE A 480 -10.38 -2.42 -35.71
CA ILE A 480 -9.26 -1.67 -35.12
C ILE A 480 -8.07 -1.68 -36.06
N ILE A 481 -7.57 -0.48 -36.36
CA ILE A 481 -6.46 -0.24 -37.27
C ILE A 481 -5.29 0.36 -36.48
N LYS A 482 -4.18 -0.37 -36.44
CA LYS A 482 -2.92 0.07 -35.79
C LYS A 482 -1.96 0.74 -36.77
N THR A 483 -2.03 0.40 -38.05
CA THR A 483 -1.17 0.93 -39.11
C THR A 483 -1.99 1.71 -40.14
N ARG A 484 -1.62 2.97 -40.39
CA ARG A 484 -2.36 3.88 -41.26
C ARG A 484 -1.42 4.83 -41.99
N LYS A 485 -1.80 5.21 -43.20
CA LYS A 485 -1.10 6.22 -44.00
C LYS A 485 -1.79 7.58 -43.88
N GLU A 486 -3.10 7.58 -44.06
CA GLU A 486 -3.96 8.76 -44.02
C GLU A 486 -5.27 8.38 -43.30
N VAL A 487 -5.90 9.36 -42.65
CA VAL A 487 -7.11 9.16 -41.84
C VAL A 487 -8.20 10.10 -42.32
N PHE A 488 -9.28 9.55 -42.84
CA PHE A 488 -10.49 10.29 -43.17
C PHE A 488 -11.33 10.53 -41.92
N LEU A 489 -11.85 11.74 -41.80
CA LEU A 489 -12.93 12.04 -40.88
C LEU A 489 -14.19 11.22 -41.22
N PRO A 490 -15.10 10.98 -40.25
CA PRO A 490 -16.33 10.24 -40.51
C PRO A 490 -17.15 10.91 -41.62
N ALA A 491 -17.76 10.11 -42.50
CA ALA A 491 -18.51 10.59 -43.66
C ALA A 491 -19.56 11.66 -43.30
N ASN A 492 -20.21 11.54 -42.13
CA ASN A 492 -21.23 12.45 -41.64
C ASN A 492 -20.79 13.92 -41.47
N VAL A 493 -19.49 14.16 -41.32
CA VAL A 493 -18.92 15.49 -41.08
C VAL A 493 -17.94 15.91 -42.16
N SER A 494 -17.91 15.16 -43.28
CA SER A 494 -16.84 15.26 -44.26
C SER A 494 -17.35 15.48 -45.67
N LYS A 495 -16.75 16.44 -46.36
CA LYS A 495 -17.02 16.74 -47.77
C LYS A 495 -16.52 15.64 -48.70
N TRP A 496 -15.51 14.87 -48.29
CA TRP A 496 -15.05 13.73 -49.09
C TRP A 496 -16.17 12.72 -49.35
N ALA A 497 -17.13 12.58 -48.43
CA ALA A 497 -18.24 11.65 -48.60
C ALA A 497 -19.18 12.08 -49.74
N ASP A 498 -19.39 13.39 -49.93
CA ASP A 498 -20.21 13.93 -51.02
C ASP A 498 -19.57 13.68 -52.39
N LEU A 499 -18.23 13.74 -52.46
CA LEU A 499 -17.49 13.54 -53.71
C LEU A 499 -17.26 12.06 -54.03
N ILE A 500 -16.92 11.25 -53.03
CA ILE A 500 -16.46 9.88 -53.22
C ILE A 500 -17.59 8.85 -53.06
N VAL A 501 -18.67 9.21 -52.35
CA VAL A 501 -19.82 8.37 -51.97
C VAL A 501 -19.44 7.22 -51.01
N SER A 502 -18.39 6.47 -51.32
CA SER A 502 -17.85 5.41 -50.47
C SER A 502 -16.33 5.33 -50.63
N ASN A 503 -15.58 5.31 -49.51
CA ASN A 503 -14.12 5.23 -49.54
C ASN A 503 -13.63 3.97 -50.30
N PRO A 504 -13.00 4.12 -51.49
CA PRO A 504 -12.55 2.99 -52.30
C PRO A 504 -11.13 2.53 -51.92
N TRP A 505 -10.49 3.18 -50.95
CA TRP A 505 -9.06 3.04 -50.65
C TRP A 505 -8.76 2.27 -49.36
N ILE A 506 -9.73 1.49 -48.88
CA ILE A 506 -9.64 0.69 -47.64
C ILE A 506 -8.38 -0.21 -47.63
N ASN A 507 -7.98 -0.75 -48.78
CA ASN A 507 -6.79 -1.62 -48.90
C ASN A 507 -5.46 -0.86 -48.94
N GLY A 508 -5.46 0.47 -49.04
CA GLY A 508 -4.26 1.31 -49.13
C GLY A 508 -3.78 1.88 -47.80
N HIS A 509 -4.24 1.34 -46.67
CA HIS A 509 -4.04 1.91 -45.32
C HIS A 509 -4.66 3.30 -45.10
N TYR A 510 -5.69 3.64 -45.88
CA TYR A 510 -6.53 4.83 -45.66
C TYR A 510 -7.69 4.47 -44.74
N VAL A 511 -7.73 5.07 -43.55
CA VAL A 511 -8.68 4.71 -42.51
C VAL A 511 -9.82 5.71 -42.49
N GLU A 512 -11.04 5.24 -42.72
CA GLU A 512 -12.25 6.04 -42.49
C GLU A 512 -12.71 5.87 -41.05
N LEU A 513 -12.63 6.94 -40.25
CA LEU A 513 -13.06 6.93 -38.86
C LEU A 513 -14.56 6.63 -38.75
N THR A 514 -14.92 5.82 -37.76
CA THR A 514 -16.33 5.56 -37.44
C THR A 514 -17.06 6.81 -36.94
N LYS A 515 -18.37 6.87 -37.20
CA LYS A 515 -19.26 7.88 -36.60
C LYS A 515 -19.28 7.83 -35.06
N MET A 516 -18.80 6.75 -34.44
CA MET A 516 -18.73 6.69 -32.98
C MET A 516 -17.84 7.79 -32.38
N TYR A 517 -16.84 8.31 -33.10
CA TYR A 517 -16.05 9.46 -32.64
C TYR A 517 -16.85 10.78 -32.61
N LEU A 518 -18.07 10.80 -33.17
CA LEU A 518 -18.99 11.94 -33.14
C LEU A 518 -20.03 11.82 -32.03
N ASN A 519 -20.07 10.71 -31.31
CA ASN A 519 -21.04 10.52 -30.24
C ASN A 519 -20.60 11.29 -29.01
N GLU A 520 -21.59 11.81 -28.27
CA GLU A 520 -21.37 12.34 -26.93
C GLU A 520 -21.07 11.18 -25.99
N TYR A 521 -19.89 11.20 -25.38
CA TYR A 521 -19.51 10.27 -24.32
C TYR A 521 -19.12 11.02 -23.07
N SER A 522 -19.43 10.40 -21.93
CA SER A 522 -18.88 10.76 -20.64
C SER A 522 -18.02 9.62 -20.11
N TYR A 523 -16.75 9.89 -19.88
CA TYR A 523 -15.80 8.96 -19.26
C TYR A 523 -15.20 9.61 -18.02
N ALA A 524 -15.10 8.87 -16.92
CA ALA A 524 -14.50 9.36 -15.67
C ALA A 524 -15.09 10.71 -15.18
N GLY A 525 -16.39 10.96 -15.43
CA GLY A 525 -17.06 12.22 -15.09
C GLY A 525 -16.74 13.40 -16.02
N GLN A 526 -15.94 13.19 -17.06
CA GLN A 526 -15.57 14.19 -18.05
C GLN A 526 -16.50 14.09 -19.27
N TYR A 527 -17.04 15.22 -19.70
CA TYR A 527 -17.85 15.32 -20.92
C TYR A 527 -16.98 15.75 -22.10
N THR A 528 -17.13 15.08 -23.24
CA THR A 528 -16.45 15.48 -24.48
C THR A 528 -17.45 16.02 -25.49
N ASP A 529 -17.27 17.28 -25.87
CA ASP A 529 -17.93 17.84 -27.04
C ASP A 529 -17.42 17.14 -28.32
N PRO A 530 -18.30 16.58 -29.16
CA PRO A 530 -17.88 15.87 -30.38
C PRO A 530 -17.02 16.72 -31.33
N GLY A 531 -17.33 18.02 -31.44
CA GLY A 531 -16.55 18.95 -32.27
C GLY A 531 -15.12 19.10 -31.78
N LYS A 532 -14.93 19.17 -30.46
CA LYS A 532 -13.61 19.23 -29.83
C LYS A 532 -12.79 17.96 -30.00
N LEU A 533 -13.41 16.79 -29.93
CA LEU A 533 -12.68 15.55 -30.21
C LEU A 533 -12.22 15.48 -31.67
N ILE A 534 -13.05 15.95 -32.60
CA ILE A 534 -12.67 16.02 -34.02
C ILE A 534 -11.52 17.00 -34.24
N GLU A 535 -11.54 18.17 -33.59
CA GLU A 535 -10.44 19.13 -33.62
C GLU A 535 -9.12 18.50 -33.09
N PHE A 536 -9.22 17.72 -32.02
CA PHE A 536 -8.10 16.95 -31.48
C PHE A 536 -7.56 15.90 -32.46
N LEU A 537 -8.45 15.12 -33.10
CA LEU A 537 -8.05 14.11 -34.09
C LEU A 537 -7.42 14.75 -35.33
N LYS A 538 -7.91 15.91 -35.77
CA LYS A 538 -7.27 16.68 -36.85
C LYS A 538 -5.84 17.08 -36.49
N THR A 539 -5.67 17.62 -35.28
CA THR A 539 -4.40 18.19 -34.83
C THR A 539 -3.34 17.12 -34.52
N HIS A 540 -3.70 16.07 -33.77
CA HIS A 540 -2.72 15.12 -33.22
C HIS A 540 -2.68 13.76 -33.94
N VAL A 541 -3.77 13.37 -34.62
CA VAL A 541 -3.85 12.08 -35.35
C VAL A 541 -3.61 12.26 -36.85
N GLY A 542 -3.79 13.48 -37.36
CA GLY A 542 -3.74 13.78 -38.79
C GLY A 542 -5.04 13.45 -39.52
N ALA A 543 -6.16 13.35 -38.79
CA ALA A 543 -7.45 13.10 -39.42
C ALA A 543 -7.84 14.31 -40.30
N SER A 544 -8.10 14.07 -41.58
CA SER A 544 -8.28 15.12 -42.58
C SER A 544 -9.53 14.88 -43.42
N ASP A 545 -9.94 15.93 -44.10
CA ASP A 545 -11.03 15.92 -45.09
C ASP A 545 -10.52 16.55 -46.39
N ILE A 546 -11.30 16.48 -47.46
CA ILE A 546 -11.06 17.27 -48.67
C ILE A 546 -11.29 18.75 -48.33
N PRO A 547 -10.35 19.66 -48.68
CA PRO A 547 -9.26 19.49 -49.65
C PRO A 547 -7.89 19.14 -49.06
N ASP A 548 -7.77 18.85 -47.77
CA ASP A 548 -6.49 18.74 -47.07
C ASP A 548 -5.84 17.36 -47.13
N ILE A 549 -6.63 16.31 -47.34
CA ILE A 549 -6.14 14.93 -47.40
C ILE A 549 -5.38 14.61 -48.70
N SER A 550 -4.33 13.81 -48.61
CA SER A 550 -3.56 13.38 -49.78
C SER A 550 -4.23 12.20 -50.50
N PRO A 551 -4.58 12.28 -51.79
CA PRO A 551 -5.15 11.15 -52.52
C PRO A 551 -4.12 10.00 -52.62
N PRO A 552 -4.57 8.73 -52.57
CA PRO A 552 -3.68 7.60 -52.84
C PRO A 552 -3.36 7.47 -54.33
N ASN A 553 -2.29 6.74 -54.64
CA ASN A 553 -2.01 6.30 -56.02
C ASN A 553 -2.91 5.13 -56.44
N ALA A 554 -4.22 5.37 -56.47
CA ALA A 554 -5.25 4.38 -56.76
C ALA A 554 -6.33 4.97 -57.69
N GLY A 555 -7.26 4.12 -58.14
CA GLY A 555 -8.39 4.56 -58.93
C GLY A 555 -9.31 5.51 -58.16
N PHE A 556 -9.99 6.40 -58.88
CA PHE A 556 -10.96 7.35 -58.33
C PHE A 556 -12.29 7.25 -59.09
N PRO A 557 -13.17 6.30 -58.69
CA PRO A 557 -14.38 5.97 -59.46
C PRO A 557 -15.34 7.15 -59.64
N SER A 558 -15.34 8.12 -58.73
CA SER A 558 -16.19 9.32 -58.84
C SER A 558 -15.89 10.17 -60.07
N ALA A 559 -14.69 10.07 -60.65
CA ALA A 559 -14.39 10.73 -61.91
C ALA A 559 -15.07 10.06 -63.11
N ASP A 560 -15.47 8.78 -63.01
CA ASP A 560 -16.13 8.07 -64.12
C ASP A 560 -17.62 8.42 -64.24
N THR A 561 -18.17 9.18 -63.29
CA THR A 561 -19.58 9.56 -63.23
C THR A 561 -19.76 11.08 -63.37
N PRO A 562 -20.90 11.53 -63.92
CA PRO A 562 -21.30 12.94 -63.90
C PRO A 562 -21.21 13.56 -62.49
N LEU A 563 -20.37 14.59 -62.31
CA LEU A 563 -20.32 15.33 -61.05
C LEU A 563 -21.31 16.50 -61.06
N THR A 564 -21.91 16.77 -59.90
CA THR A 564 -22.67 18.00 -59.67
C THR A 564 -21.73 19.21 -59.76
N LYS A 565 -22.31 20.40 -59.97
CA LYS A 565 -21.56 21.66 -59.96
C LYS A 565 -20.67 21.80 -58.71
N ASP A 566 -21.24 21.52 -57.54
CA ASP A 566 -20.56 21.66 -56.26
C ASP A 566 -19.44 20.63 -56.07
N ASN A 567 -19.67 19.37 -56.46
CA ASN A 567 -18.64 18.33 -56.37
C ASN A 567 -17.48 18.56 -57.36
N ALA A 568 -17.77 19.08 -58.55
CA ALA A 568 -16.73 19.49 -59.51
C ALA A 568 -15.85 20.60 -58.93
N PHE A 569 -16.45 21.63 -58.30
CA PHE A 569 -15.67 22.67 -57.62
C PHE A 569 -14.89 22.12 -56.42
N LEU A 570 -15.47 21.21 -55.64
CA LEU A 570 -14.78 20.57 -54.52
C LEU A 570 -13.55 19.77 -54.99
N LEU A 571 -13.64 19.06 -56.11
CA LEU A 571 -12.50 18.37 -56.73
C LEU A 571 -11.42 19.35 -57.20
N LEU A 572 -11.82 20.48 -57.81
CA LEU A 572 -10.88 21.51 -58.24
C LEU A 572 -10.22 22.22 -57.05
N ASP A 573 -10.97 22.52 -55.99
CA ASP A 573 -10.46 23.04 -54.72
C ASP A 573 -9.45 22.07 -54.08
N TRP A 574 -9.71 20.76 -54.18
CA TRP A 574 -8.79 19.75 -53.73
C TRP A 574 -7.46 19.80 -54.49
N ILE A 575 -7.52 19.81 -55.81
CA ILE A 575 -6.34 19.89 -56.68
C ILE A 575 -5.57 21.18 -56.40
N ARG A 576 -6.27 22.32 -56.29
CA ARG A 576 -5.67 23.61 -55.93
C ARG A 576 -4.87 23.52 -54.63
N ASN A 577 -5.48 22.98 -53.58
CA ASN A 577 -4.84 22.87 -52.28
C ASN A 577 -3.61 21.96 -52.31
N LEU A 578 -3.69 20.81 -52.99
CA LEU A 578 -2.55 19.90 -53.16
C LEU A 578 -1.39 20.57 -53.89
N LYS A 579 -1.68 21.34 -54.96
CA LYS A 579 -0.68 22.12 -55.69
C LYS A 579 -0.06 23.21 -54.80
N HIS A 580 -0.87 23.93 -54.03
CA HIS A 580 -0.37 24.95 -53.09
C HIS A 580 0.56 24.35 -52.01
N LYS A 581 0.28 23.13 -51.54
CA LYS A 581 1.12 22.40 -50.59
C LYS A 581 2.37 21.78 -51.24
N GLY A 582 2.55 21.91 -52.56
CA GLY A 582 3.65 21.28 -53.30
C GLY A 582 3.57 19.76 -53.38
N VAL A 583 2.38 19.18 -53.15
CA VAL A 583 2.16 17.73 -53.21
C VAL A 583 1.92 17.33 -54.67
N ASN A 584 2.76 16.42 -55.18
CA ASN A 584 2.56 15.86 -56.52
C ASN A 584 1.32 14.96 -56.54
N LEU A 585 0.45 15.17 -57.53
CA LEU A 585 -0.73 14.33 -57.74
C LEU A 585 -0.28 12.92 -58.16
N PRO A 586 -0.76 11.85 -57.51
CA PRO A 586 -0.42 10.49 -57.89
C PRO A 586 -0.88 10.15 -59.31
N ASP A 587 -0.08 9.40 -60.06
CA ASP A 587 -0.32 9.12 -61.49
C ASP A 587 -1.67 8.45 -61.75
N ARG A 588 -2.06 7.45 -60.96
CA ARG A 588 -3.32 6.73 -61.17
C ARG A 588 -4.54 7.60 -60.84
N PHE A 589 -4.43 8.40 -59.78
CA PHE A 589 -5.47 9.36 -59.41
C PHE A 589 -5.65 10.43 -60.49
N LEU A 590 -4.54 11.01 -60.95
CA LEU A 590 -4.52 12.02 -62.01
C LEU A 590 -5.07 11.46 -63.33
N LYS A 591 -4.71 10.21 -63.67
CA LYS A 591 -5.23 9.53 -64.86
C LYS A 591 -6.76 9.38 -64.81
N CYS A 592 -7.31 8.92 -63.68
CA CYS A 592 -8.77 8.80 -63.51
C CYS A 592 -9.47 10.15 -63.69
N ILE A 593 -8.93 11.23 -63.12
CA ILE A 593 -9.55 12.56 -63.25
C ILE A 593 -9.46 13.08 -64.69
N LYS A 594 -8.35 12.81 -65.40
CA LYS A 594 -8.17 13.21 -66.81
C LYS A 594 -9.10 12.47 -67.76
N GLU A 595 -9.29 11.18 -67.54
CA GLU A 595 -9.97 10.27 -68.47
C GLU A 595 -11.45 10.02 -68.12
N GLY A 596 -11.86 10.33 -66.88
CA GLY A 596 -13.22 10.10 -66.40
C GLY A 596 -14.23 11.15 -66.87
N SER A 597 -15.44 10.71 -67.20
CA SER A 597 -16.52 11.54 -67.77
C SER A 597 -17.32 12.32 -66.73
N TRP A 598 -16.66 13.21 -65.99
CA TRP A 598 -17.30 13.99 -64.92
C TRP A 598 -17.58 15.47 -65.24
N LEU A 599 -16.96 16.03 -66.28
CA LEU A 599 -17.03 17.45 -66.61
C LEU A 599 -18.18 17.73 -67.60
N LYS A 600 -19.08 18.64 -67.25
CA LYS A 600 -20.25 18.97 -68.09
C LYS A 600 -19.86 19.86 -69.28
N VAL A 601 -20.32 19.49 -70.46
CA VAL A 601 -20.11 20.24 -71.71
C VAL A 601 -21.44 20.70 -72.31
N THR A 602 -21.38 21.72 -73.16
CA THR A 602 -22.53 22.44 -73.75
C THR A 602 -23.49 21.56 -74.56
N CYS A 603 -23.05 20.40 -75.04
CA CYS A 603 -23.89 19.42 -75.77
C CYS A 603 -24.75 18.52 -74.86
N ASN A 604 -25.02 18.92 -73.61
CA ASN A 604 -25.77 18.17 -72.59
C ASN A 604 -25.20 16.77 -72.23
N GLU A 605 -23.92 16.56 -72.49
CA GLU A 605 -23.18 15.35 -72.11
C GLU A 605 -22.10 15.66 -71.07
N TYR A 606 -21.63 14.61 -70.39
CA TYR A 606 -20.47 14.68 -69.51
C TYR A 606 -19.29 14.02 -70.20
N MET A 607 -18.15 14.70 -70.21
CA MET A 607 -16.99 14.31 -71.01
C MET A 607 -15.70 14.30 -70.18
N PRO A 608 -14.70 13.49 -70.58
CA PRO A 608 -13.38 13.52 -69.98
C PRO A 608 -12.72 14.89 -70.10
N PRO A 609 -12.16 15.47 -69.02
CA PRO A 609 -11.43 16.72 -69.09
C PRO A 609 -10.33 16.74 -70.16
N SER A 610 -9.62 15.62 -70.35
CA SER A 610 -8.60 15.43 -71.41
C SER A 610 -9.13 15.52 -72.86
N LYS A 611 -10.45 15.54 -73.03
CA LYS A 611 -11.14 15.69 -74.32
C LYS A 611 -11.98 16.96 -74.39
N SER A 612 -11.99 17.79 -73.33
CA SER A 612 -12.84 18.96 -73.21
C SER A 612 -12.05 20.26 -73.40
N PHE A 613 -12.75 21.31 -73.83
CA PHE A 613 -12.14 22.58 -74.21
C PHE A 613 -12.75 23.75 -73.43
N LEU A 614 -11.90 24.68 -72.98
CA LEU A 614 -12.30 25.97 -72.44
C LEU A 614 -11.71 27.08 -73.31
N ILE A 615 -12.40 27.42 -74.39
CA ILE A 615 -12.00 28.43 -75.38
C ILE A 615 -12.93 29.64 -75.21
N GLY A 616 -12.34 30.84 -75.07
CA GLY A 616 -13.09 32.06 -74.76
C GLY A 616 -14.31 32.28 -75.66
N SER A 617 -15.37 32.84 -75.07
CA SER A 617 -16.74 32.88 -75.60
C SER A 617 -16.88 33.31 -77.06
N GLN A 618 -16.05 34.23 -77.57
CA GLN A 618 -16.10 34.65 -78.97
C GLN A 618 -15.58 33.58 -79.94
N LEU A 619 -14.46 32.90 -79.63
CA LEU A 619 -13.91 31.84 -80.48
C LEU A 619 -14.63 30.51 -80.28
N GLY A 620 -15.08 30.20 -79.06
CA GLY A 620 -15.85 28.99 -78.76
C GLY A 620 -17.14 28.93 -79.60
N ASN A 621 -17.87 30.04 -79.67
CA ASN A 621 -19.10 30.12 -80.48
C ASN A 621 -18.85 29.92 -81.98
N ILE A 622 -17.73 30.44 -82.51
CA ILE A 622 -17.35 30.25 -83.93
C ILE A 622 -17.01 28.79 -84.21
N LEU A 623 -16.25 28.16 -83.32
CA LEU A 623 -15.88 26.75 -83.44
C LEU A 623 -17.10 25.82 -83.36
N GLN A 624 -18.06 26.15 -82.51
CA GLN A 624 -19.29 25.39 -82.34
C GLN A 624 -20.29 25.58 -83.50
N SER A 625 -20.33 26.77 -84.11
CA SER A 625 -21.19 27.07 -85.27
C SER A 625 -20.58 26.66 -86.63
N GLY A 626 -19.26 26.56 -86.72
CA GLY A 626 -18.56 26.15 -87.95
C GLY A 626 -18.45 24.64 -88.17
N SER A 627 -18.71 23.81 -87.16
CA SER A 627 -18.50 22.36 -87.21
C SER A 627 -19.82 21.58 -87.32
N VAL A 628 -20.40 21.50 -88.51
CA VAL A 628 -21.64 20.73 -88.78
C VAL A 628 -21.43 19.21 -88.62
N LEU A 629 -20.18 18.74 -88.67
CA LEU A 629 -19.84 17.31 -88.68
C LEU A 629 -19.29 16.78 -87.36
N VAL A 630 -18.77 17.62 -86.44
CA VAL A 630 -18.18 17.17 -85.16
C VAL A 630 -18.51 18.14 -84.03
N ASP A 631 -19.26 17.70 -83.04
CA ASP A 631 -19.49 18.49 -81.82
C ASP A 631 -18.18 18.66 -81.04
N ILE A 632 -17.81 19.91 -80.75
CA ILE A 632 -16.64 20.24 -79.93
C ILE A 632 -17.12 20.33 -78.48
N PRO A 633 -16.58 19.50 -77.57
CA PRO A 633 -17.02 19.45 -76.17
C PRO A 633 -16.49 20.66 -75.38
N LEU A 634 -17.10 21.83 -75.60
CA LEU A 634 -16.85 23.05 -74.85
C LEU A 634 -17.49 22.96 -73.47
N ILE A 635 -16.76 23.32 -72.42
CA ILE A 635 -17.27 23.30 -71.04
C ILE A 635 -18.53 24.18 -70.94
N ASP A 636 -19.56 23.68 -70.25
CA ASP A 636 -20.81 24.39 -70.04
C ASP A 636 -20.63 25.52 -69.01
N GLU A 637 -20.19 26.69 -69.48
CA GLU A 637 -20.04 27.90 -68.66
C GLU A 637 -21.38 28.35 -68.05
N SER A 638 -22.52 28.04 -68.67
CA SER A 638 -23.84 28.37 -68.10
C SER A 638 -24.15 27.54 -66.85
N PHE A 639 -23.68 26.29 -66.79
CA PHE A 639 -23.81 25.42 -65.63
C PHE A 639 -22.83 25.78 -64.52
N TYR A 640 -21.54 25.95 -64.83
CA TYR A 640 -20.52 26.22 -63.81
C TYR A 640 -20.49 27.71 -63.37
N GLY A 641 -20.91 28.63 -64.23
CA GLY A 641 -20.84 30.08 -64.01
C GLY A 641 -19.41 30.62 -64.04
N ASP A 642 -19.28 31.94 -63.85
CA ASP A 642 -18.00 32.66 -63.97
C ASP A 642 -16.91 32.16 -63.00
N ARG A 643 -17.29 31.56 -61.87
CA ARG A 643 -16.38 30.99 -60.87
C ARG A 643 -15.41 29.97 -61.47
N LEU A 644 -15.77 29.28 -62.55
CA LEU A 644 -14.89 28.33 -63.23
C LEU A 644 -13.60 28.99 -63.73
N ASN A 645 -13.64 30.27 -64.11
CA ASN A 645 -12.48 31.01 -64.62
C ASN A 645 -11.38 31.19 -63.58
N GLU A 646 -11.67 31.02 -62.29
CA GLU A 646 -10.68 31.05 -61.23
C GLU A 646 -9.81 29.77 -61.22
N TYR A 647 -10.29 28.67 -61.81
CA TYR A 647 -9.66 27.34 -61.73
C TYR A 647 -8.86 26.94 -62.98
N LYS A 648 -8.36 27.92 -63.75
CA LYS A 648 -7.69 27.64 -65.04
C LYS A 648 -6.48 26.72 -64.89
N GLU A 649 -5.68 26.89 -63.85
CA GLU A 649 -4.47 26.08 -63.65
C GLU A 649 -4.79 24.64 -63.20
N GLU A 650 -5.85 24.46 -62.42
CA GLU A 650 -6.38 23.16 -62.03
C GLU A 650 -7.00 22.45 -63.22
N LEU A 651 -7.77 23.16 -64.05
CA LEU A 651 -8.37 22.65 -65.29
C LEU A 651 -7.30 22.19 -66.29
N LYS A 652 -6.22 22.96 -66.49
CA LYS A 652 -5.06 22.51 -67.26
C LYS A 652 -4.43 21.24 -66.68
N THR A 653 -4.34 21.16 -65.35
CA THR A 653 -3.76 20.00 -64.66
C THR A 653 -4.55 18.73 -64.93
N VAL A 654 -5.88 18.82 -64.93
CA VAL A 654 -6.78 17.72 -65.27
C VAL A 654 -6.94 17.51 -66.78
N GLY A 655 -6.21 18.24 -67.62
CA GLY A 655 -6.12 17.98 -69.06
C GLY A 655 -7.10 18.75 -69.94
N VAL A 656 -7.82 19.74 -69.39
CA VAL A 656 -8.63 20.65 -70.22
C VAL A 656 -7.72 21.45 -71.14
N MET A 657 -8.10 21.49 -72.41
CA MET A 657 -7.39 22.20 -73.48
C MET A 657 -7.90 23.64 -73.60
N PHE A 658 -6.99 24.56 -73.89
CA PHE A 658 -7.27 26.01 -73.94
C PHE A 658 -6.92 26.64 -75.30
N CYS A 659 -6.21 25.92 -76.17
CA CYS A 659 -5.72 26.45 -77.44
C CYS A 659 -6.56 25.96 -78.63
N CYS A 660 -6.73 26.83 -79.63
CA CYS A 660 -7.48 26.49 -80.84
C CYS A 660 -6.76 25.45 -81.71
N GLU A 661 -5.43 25.41 -81.69
CA GLU A 661 -4.63 24.38 -82.36
C GLU A 661 -4.96 22.96 -81.85
N GLU A 662 -5.15 22.83 -80.53
CA GLU A 662 -5.54 21.57 -79.87
C GLU A 662 -6.95 21.15 -80.30
N ALA A 663 -7.88 22.11 -80.41
CA ALA A 663 -9.24 21.87 -80.89
C ALA A 663 -9.27 21.44 -82.36
N CYS A 664 -8.52 22.12 -83.24
CA CYS A 664 -8.38 21.74 -84.64
C CYS A 664 -7.76 20.34 -84.80
N GLY A 665 -6.75 20.01 -83.99
CA GLY A 665 -6.15 18.67 -83.95
C GLY A 665 -7.13 17.59 -83.49
N PHE A 666 -8.01 17.89 -82.52
CA PHE A 666 -9.07 16.99 -82.08
C PHE A 666 -10.12 16.75 -83.17
N ILE A 667 -10.60 17.81 -83.83
CA ILE A 667 -11.55 17.72 -84.96
C ILE A 667 -10.96 16.87 -86.08
N GLY A 668 -9.70 17.12 -86.46
CA GLY A 668 -9.00 16.35 -87.50
C GLY A 668 -8.95 14.86 -87.17
N LYS A 669 -8.56 14.49 -85.94
CA LYS A 669 -8.56 13.09 -85.49
C LYS A 669 -9.96 12.47 -85.51
N LYS A 670 -11.00 13.21 -85.09
CA LYS A 670 -12.37 12.70 -85.04
C LYS A 670 -12.96 12.48 -86.44
N LEU A 671 -12.73 13.41 -87.37
CA LEU A 671 -13.11 13.27 -88.77
C LEU A 671 -12.41 12.08 -89.43
N MET A 672 -11.10 11.92 -89.21
CA MET A 672 -10.34 10.75 -89.70
C MET A 672 -10.88 9.43 -89.14
N SER A 673 -11.26 9.39 -87.85
CA SER A 673 -11.86 8.20 -87.23
C SER A 673 -13.25 7.85 -87.79
N ARG A 674 -14.05 8.85 -88.17
CA ARG A 674 -15.35 8.64 -88.81
C ARG A 674 -15.23 8.28 -90.29
N ALA A 675 -14.15 8.68 -90.95
CA ALA A 675 -13.86 8.30 -92.34
C ALA A 675 -13.29 6.87 -92.46
N THR A 676 -12.84 6.27 -91.35
CA THR A 676 -12.28 4.91 -91.28
C THR A 676 -13.22 3.87 -90.66
N SER A 677 -14.38 4.29 -90.15
CA SER A 677 -15.50 3.41 -89.76
C SER A 677 -16.56 3.38 -90.85
#